data_AF-A0A927UJ47-F1
#
_entry.id   AF-A0A927UJ47-F1
#
_cell.length_a   1.000
_cell.length_b   1.000
_cell.length_c   1.000
_cell.angle_alpha   90.00
_cell.angle_beta   90.00
_cell.angle_gamma   90.00
#
_symmetry.space_group_name_H-M   'P 1'
#
loop_
_entity.id
_entity.type
_entity.pdbx_description
1 polymer ?
#
loop_
_entity_poly.entity_id
_entity_poly.type
_entity_poly.pdbx_seq_one_letter_code
_entity_poly.pdbx_strand_id
1 'polypeptide(L)'
;MKSKHNLQLLACILVLFSIFVIPFEPVCSIANAKENVTEIESVSIKVKDRDDPFYAAGSNTSSEDTLDPDDVILSITFKDVEKAEEISIEKSKGVFTIKGLTVYYETNIDDVRVNACKNQELNVTLKYKTSEVATTEIVSSNNPKVDILPSKTETITAIAIKAKDTKKTYYVDNGVYAKDKTLDAEDLEKDFTLIGTYEVRTPRVKDGSDDYEYIISTKTKELAFTSDDYKVTTNVNTIRNLIGKNQELTAALTYKDANNKEVTVKTVTAATAKSSTPVIAQTTANVTILAPEVINGILTVKPQNYGAKETDITSDKDKIQNALNLAGDGYMLVVYFPAGNYYIGNSLYIHSNTTLKLADGATIIRNSPNDEGLTASKPDREGVNHNILKISPYGTSKAADTSKNGGYTNGVNIHIEGGTFDGGKISEATSASNLLNLGHASGIIIKNATFKNCFGNHLIELVAVENAEISGCTFTGFRYVTEEINDDDGSTTYKDSEGSLAEAIQIDVAHKDSNSAWTSAYLTDDTPCNNINIHDNTFIDYPVAVGNHHYLDGHHHTNISVTNNTITGYKSMNSGIKLFGCDNSVASGNTITNYSTGVKASASTGFSITGNNISKATYGVIGTDASNGTITSNTISELTNQGVIVYGSGTSVSDISGNNIKNSNLNGIIIHASASATNVTNNTINNCSSCGIQVYGSGKVNNLIKNTITTCGQNGVQIYGSADVTNVKSNKITSCNGNGIIVDTSATAKTINSNTINTCNKYGIYVLEKASVKTMSSNTIKNIKKNGIYVKNDKIKVTFKSNKLTSVGSTAIKIDSKFSKKKKQKYTFAPKVISLNLGAGTMVTKASNLKKIKMKVGKKSYTKSTKAANYTFYFKKYTKSLKNVPVTFTDKYKNTVVRTVEIN
;
A
#
# COMPACT_ATOMS: atom_id res chain seq x y z
N MET A 1 46.14 -5.75 -30.38
CA MET A 1 46.41 -6.76 -29.32
C MET A 1 45.03 -7.28 -28.89
N LYS A 2 44.48 -8.37 -29.47
CA LYS A 2 44.73 -9.81 -29.16
C LYS A 2 44.95 -10.01 -27.63
N SER A 3 44.17 -10.79 -26.89
CA SER A 3 43.75 -12.17 -27.17
C SER A 3 42.53 -12.66 -26.36
N LYS A 4 41.78 -13.59 -26.97
CA LYS A 4 40.95 -14.64 -26.33
C LYS A 4 41.86 -15.75 -25.75
N HIS A 5 41.36 -16.50 -24.76
CA HIS A 5 41.35 -17.99 -24.63
C HIS A 5 41.27 -18.40 -23.14
N ASN A 6 40.14 -18.96 -22.71
CA ASN A 6 39.82 -20.40 -22.55
C ASN A 6 40.44 -21.04 -21.28
N LEU A 7 39.60 -21.52 -20.36
CA LEU A 7 39.49 -22.96 -20.04
C LEU A 7 38.34 -23.24 -19.05
N GLN A 8 37.51 -24.22 -19.40
CA GLN A 8 36.64 -25.02 -18.52
C GLN A 8 37.47 -26.04 -17.70
N LEU A 9 36.77 -26.76 -16.80
CA LEU A 9 37.17 -27.90 -15.95
C LEU A 9 37.92 -27.52 -14.66
N LEU A 10 37.73 -28.14 -13.49
CA LEU A 10 36.77 -29.07 -12.89
C LEU A 10 37.39 -29.39 -11.53
N ALA A 11 36.55 -29.45 -10.48
CA ALA A 11 36.72 -30.19 -9.22
C ALA A 11 38.03 -30.11 -8.42
N CYS A 12 37.89 -29.68 -7.15
CA CYS A 12 37.97 -30.54 -5.95
C CYS A 12 37.90 -29.63 -4.68
N ILE A 13 36.84 -29.67 -3.85
CA ILE A 13 36.59 -30.64 -2.75
C ILE A 13 37.63 -30.41 -1.61
N LEU A 14 37.34 -30.05 -0.33
CA LEU A 14 36.32 -30.47 0.65
C LEU A 14 36.29 -29.49 1.88
N VAL A 15 35.12 -29.43 2.59
CA VAL A 15 34.90 -29.38 4.07
C VAL A 15 34.98 -28.04 4.84
N LEU A 16 34.03 -27.61 5.70
CA LEU A 16 32.69 -28.05 6.19
C LEU A 16 31.98 -26.85 6.90
N PHE A 17 30.64 -26.77 6.77
CA PHE A 17 29.58 -26.32 7.74
C PHE A 17 29.50 -24.81 8.14
N SER A 18 28.35 -24.11 8.16
CA SER A 18 26.92 -24.48 8.35
C SER A 18 25.92 -23.41 7.84
N ILE A 19 24.81 -23.86 7.23
CA ILE A 19 23.37 -23.53 7.46
C ILE A 19 22.78 -22.14 7.05
N PHE A 20 21.90 -22.21 6.01
CA PHE A 20 20.61 -21.53 5.68
C PHE A 20 20.51 -19.99 5.75
N VAL A 21 20.01 -19.23 4.76
CA VAL A 21 18.72 -19.29 4.00
C VAL A 21 18.85 -18.53 2.66
N ILE A 22 18.06 -18.95 1.65
CA ILE A 22 17.94 -18.46 0.25
C ILE A 22 17.11 -17.17 0.15
N PRO A 23 17.39 -16.28 -0.85
CA PRO A 23 16.30 -15.70 -1.63
C PRO A 23 16.60 -15.65 -3.13
N PHE A 24 15.61 -15.92 -4.00
CA PHE A 24 15.56 -15.34 -5.34
C PHE A 24 14.10 -15.20 -5.84
N GLU A 25 13.79 -13.99 -6.30
CA GLU A 25 12.59 -13.59 -7.05
C GLU A 25 12.60 -14.12 -8.50
N PRO A 26 11.46 -14.12 -9.21
CA PRO A 26 11.44 -14.15 -10.67
C PRO A 26 11.01 -12.82 -11.31
N VAL A 27 11.75 -12.40 -12.34
CA VAL A 27 11.35 -11.43 -13.38
C VAL A 27 11.42 -12.12 -14.75
N CYS A 28 10.30 -12.37 -15.43
CA CYS A 28 9.96 -11.92 -16.80
C CYS A 28 8.68 -12.58 -17.35
N SER A 29 7.99 -11.82 -18.19
CA SER A 29 6.64 -11.98 -18.79
C SER A 29 6.46 -13.14 -19.81
N ILE A 30 5.24 -13.70 -19.88
CA ILE A 30 4.76 -14.53 -21.01
C ILE A 30 3.86 -13.68 -21.92
N ALA A 31 4.16 -13.73 -23.22
CA ALA A 31 3.33 -13.20 -24.30
C ALA A 31 2.16 -14.16 -24.61
N ASN A 32 1.00 -13.58 -24.88
CA ASN A 32 -0.22 -14.24 -25.35
C ASN A 32 0.04 -15.40 -26.33
N ALA A 33 -0.24 -16.63 -25.89
CA ALA A 33 -0.64 -17.73 -26.76
C ALA A 33 -2.13 -18.00 -26.50
N LYS A 34 -2.88 -18.07 -27.61
CA LYS A 34 -4.33 -18.12 -27.70
C LYS A 34 -4.94 -19.35 -27.01
N GLU A 35 -6.17 -19.14 -26.55
CA GLU A 35 -7.25 -20.11 -26.31
C GLU A 35 -7.06 -21.44 -27.06
N ASN A 36 -7.16 -22.58 -26.32
CA ASN A 36 -7.59 -23.93 -26.74
C ASN A 36 -6.78 -25.11 -26.12
N VAL A 37 -6.60 -25.14 -24.79
CA VAL A 37 -6.46 -26.41 -24.04
C VAL A 37 -7.31 -26.29 -22.77
N THR A 38 -8.49 -26.92 -22.79
CA THR A 38 -9.39 -27.01 -21.65
C THR A 38 -9.19 -28.38 -20.99
N GLU A 39 -8.49 -28.37 -19.85
CA GLU A 39 -8.41 -29.44 -18.83
C GLU A 39 -7.64 -30.74 -19.17
N ILE A 40 -6.82 -31.19 -18.21
CA ILE A 40 -6.31 -32.58 -18.16
C ILE A 40 -7.46 -33.43 -17.61
N GLU A 41 -8.03 -34.30 -18.44
CA GLU A 41 -9.22 -35.05 -18.04
C GLU A 41 -8.88 -36.23 -17.11
N SER A 42 -7.75 -36.91 -17.34
CA SER A 42 -7.27 -37.97 -16.46
C SER A 42 -5.77 -38.24 -16.59
N VAL A 43 -5.18 -38.67 -15.49
CA VAL A 43 -3.82 -39.24 -15.44
C VAL A 43 -3.99 -40.66 -14.93
N SER A 44 -3.48 -41.65 -15.67
CA SER A 44 -3.54 -43.04 -15.25
C SER A 44 -2.16 -43.69 -15.25
N ILE A 45 -1.86 -44.41 -14.17
CA ILE A 45 -0.66 -45.23 -14.03
C ILE A 45 -1.12 -46.68 -14.14
N LYS A 46 -0.56 -47.43 -15.09
CA LYS A 46 -0.75 -48.88 -15.16
C LYS A 46 0.57 -49.56 -14.84
N VAL A 47 0.57 -50.35 -13.77
CA VAL A 47 1.63 -51.31 -13.46
C VAL A 47 1.10 -52.67 -13.91
N LYS A 48 1.87 -53.41 -14.70
CA LYS A 48 1.41 -54.69 -15.27
C LYS A 48 1.27 -55.72 -14.15
N ASP A 49 0.05 -56.16 -13.86
CA ASP A 49 -0.20 -57.29 -12.97
C ASP A 49 -0.04 -58.61 -13.75
N ARG A 50 0.55 -59.64 -13.14
CA ARG A 50 0.98 -60.85 -13.88
C ARG A 50 -0.18 -61.78 -14.27
N ASP A 51 -1.40 -61.54 -13.79
CA ASP A 51 -2.52 -62.50 -13.87
C ASP A 51 -3.85 -61.92 -14.42
N ASP A 52 -3.85 -60.85 -15.22
CA ASP A 52 -5.08 -60.36 -15.91
C ASP A 52 -5.34 -61.14 -17.22
N PRO A 53 -6.42 -61.95 -17.33
CA PRO A 53 -6.68 -62.79 -18.50
C PRO A 53 -7.25 -62.03 -19.72
N PHE A 54 -7.36 -60.70 -19.70
CA PHE A 54 -7.97 -59.94 -20.81
C PHE A 54 -7.06 -59.62 -22.01
N TYR A 55 -5.80 -60.06 -22.02
CA TYR A 55 -4.90 -59.91 -23.18
C TYR A 55 -4.61 -61.25 -23.87
N ALA A 56 -5.64 -61.84 -24.46
CA ALA A 56 -5.47 -62.92 -25.44
C ALA A 56 -6.00 -62.49 -26.82
N ALA A 57 -5.07 -62.50 -27.78
CA ALA A 57 -5.24 -62.56 -29.24
C ALA A 57 -5.74 -61.30 -29.99
N GLY A 58 -4.88 -60.79 -30.89
CA GLY A 58 -5.26 -59.77 -31.88
C GLY A 58 -4.14 -59.22 -32.76
N SER A 59 -3.53 -60.09 -33.58
CA SER A 59 -2.78 -59.82 -34.84
C SER A 59 -1.54 -58.89 -34.86
N ASN A 60 -0.38 -59.54 -34.99
CA ASN A 60 0.76 -59.28 -35.90
C ASN A 60 1.04 -57.84 -36.37
N THR A 61 2.13 -57.24 -35.86
CA THR A 61 3.27 -56.77 -36.69
C THR A 61 4.55 -56.65 -35.83
N SER A 62 5.62 -57.28 -36.31
CA SER A 62 7.07 -57.10 -36.05
C SER A 62 7.58 -56.72 -34.65
N SER A 63 8.15 -57.74 -33.98
CA SER A 63 9.44 -57.77 -33.26
C SER A 63 9.97 -56.52 -32.54
N GLU A 64 10.25 -56.73 -31.23
CA GLU A 64 10.88 -55.85 -30.24
C GLU A 64 9.94 -54.93 -29.43
N ASP A 65 9.02 -55.52 -28.67
CA ASP A 65 8.46 -54.86 -27.46
C ASP A 65 7.90 -55.94 -26.53
N THR A 66 8.79 -56.63 -25.83
CA THR A 66 8.39 -57.40 -24.63
C THR A 66 8.58 -56.47 -23.44
N LEU A 67 7.49 -55.90 -22.93
CA LEU A 67 7.48 -55.10 -21.70
C LEU A 67 7.86 -55.99 -20.52
N ASP A 68 8.90 -55.58 -19.79
CA ASP A 68 9.40 -56.25 -18.59
C ASP A 68 8.33 -56.09 -17.47
N PRO A 69 8.12 -57.05 -16.56
CA PRO A 69 7.10 -56.94 -15.51
C PRO A 69 7.29 -55.76 -14.55
N ASP A 70 8.47 -55.13 -14.57
CA ASP A 70 8.84 -54.02 -13.70
C ASP A 70 8.78 -52.63 -14.40
N ASP A 71 8.25 -52.57 -15.63
CA ASP A 71 8.05 -51.33 -16.38
C ASP A 71 6.81 -50.57 -15.84
N VAL A 72 7.00 -49.33 -15.36
CA VAL A 72 5.90 -48.41 -15.00
C VAL A 72 5.51 -47.59 -16.23
N ILE A 73 4.25 -47.67 -16.61
CA ILE A 73 3.70 -46.95 -17.78
C ILE A 73 2.80 -45.83 -17.28
N LEU A 74 3.25 -44.58 -17.46
CA LEU A 74 2.42 -43.40 -17.25
C LEU A 74 1.76 -43.00 -18.57
N SER A 75 0.42 -42.98 -18.60
CA SER A 75 -0.37 -42.55 -19.74
C SER A 75 -1.14 -41.28 -19.39
N ILE A 76 -0.88 -40.21 -20.15
CA ILE A 76 -1.57 -38.93 -20.01
C ILE A 76 -2.42 -38.70 -21.26
N THR A 77 -3.72 -38.47 -21.06
CA THR A 77 -4.69 -38.28 -22.16
C THR A 77 -5.18 -36.83 -22.19
N PHE A 78 -5.08 -36.20 -23.35
CA PHE A 78 -5.58 -34.84 -23.61
C PHE A 78 -6.74 -34.90 -24.59
N LYS A 79 -7.85 -34.17 -24.35
CA LYS A 79 -8.99 -34.05 -25.27
C LYS A 79 -8.94 -32.79 -26.14
N ASP A 80 -9.72 -32.81 -27.22
CA ASP A 80 -9.91 -31.72 -28.18
C ASP A 80 -8.62 -31.18 -28.83
N VAL A 81 -7.62 -32.05 -28.98
CA VAL A 81 -6.37 -31.70 -29.67
C VAL A 81 -6.62 -31.65 -31.17
N GLU A 82 -6.93 -30.46 -31.71
CA GLU A 82 -7.07 -30.25 -33.15
C GLU A 82 -5.75 -30.60 -33.87
N LYS A 83 -5.79 -31.73 -34.61
CA LYS A 83 -4.82 -32.27 -35.57
C LYS A 83 -3.34 -32.19 -35.16
N ALA A 84 -2.77 -33.38 -35.00
CA ALA A 84 -1.37 -33.64 -34.73
C ALA A 84 -0.45 -32.89 -35.69
N GLU A 85 0.23 -31.86 -35.21
CA GLU A 85 1.48 -31.34 -35.77
C GLU A 85 2.09 -30.39 -34.72
N GLU A 86 3.38 -30.62 -34.42
CA GLU A 86 4.21 -29.99 -33.37
C GLU A 86 4.07 -30.53 -31.94
N ILE A 87 4.63 -31.72 -31.76
CA ILE A 87 5.12 -32.20 -30.46
C ILE A 87 6.64 -32.25 -30.56
N SER A 88 7.33 -31.51 -29.70
CA SER A 88 8.79 -31.53 -29.60
C SER A 88 9.21 -32.16 -28.28
N ILE A 89 10.20 -33.05 -28.33
CA ILE A 89 10.74 -33.76 -27.16
C ILE A 89 12.23 -33.48 -27.08
N GLU A 90 12.68 -32.83 -26.00
CA GLU A 90 14.11 -32.65 -25.69
C GLU A 90 14.50 -33.55 -24.51
N LYS A 91 14.76 -34.83 -24.79
CA LYS A 91 15.06 -35.85 -23.77
C LYS A 91 16.16 -35.44 -22.79
N SER A 92 17.21 -34.74 -23.25
CA SER A 92 18.35 -34.31 -22.42
C SER A 92 18.01 -33.24 -21.38
N LYS A 93 16.86 -32.56 -21.52
CA LYS A 93 16.40 -31.54 -20.57
C LYS A 93 15.23 -31.99 -19.71
N GLY A 94 14.69 -33.20 -19.96
CA GLY A 94 13.51 -33.70 -19.27
C GLY A 94 12.27 -32.89 -19.60
N VAL A 95 12.08 -32.52 -20.88
CA VAL A 95 10.97 -31.66 -21.30
C VAL A 95 10.35 -32.15 -22.60
N PHE A 96 9.02 -32.12 -22.67
CA PHE A 96 8.30 -32.14 -23.94
C PHE A 96 7.31 -30.98 -24.02
N THR A 97 7.07 -30.50 -25.24
CA THR A 97 6.17 -29.36 -25.50
C THR A 97 5.08 -29.75 -26.50
N ILE A 98 3.84 -29.37 -26.18
CA ILE A 98 2.66 -29.58 -27.04
C ILE A 98 1.90 -28.26 -27.13
N LYS A 99 1.82 -27.65 -28.32
CA LYS A 99 1.14 -26.35 -28.56
C LYS A 99 1.43 -25.28 -27.49
N GLY A 100 2.68 -25.17 -27.06
CA GLY A 100 3.13 -24.19 -26.05
C GLY A 100 2.95 -24.63 -24.59
N LEU A 101 2.24 -25.73 -24.32
CA LEU A 101 2.24 -26.37 -23.01
C LEU A 101 3.55 -27.14 -22.85
N THR A 102 4.36 -26.74 -21.87
CA THR A 102 5.67 -27.35 -21.60
C THR A 102 5.55 -28.22 -20.36
N VAL A 103 5.79 -29.53 -20.52
CA VAL A 103 5.73 -30.50 -19.44
C VAL A 103 7.15 -30.96 -19.11
N TYR A 104 7.52 -30.79 -17.84
CA TYR A 104 8.80 -31.21 -17.31
C TYR A 104 8.66 -32.60 -16.69
N TYR A 105 9.63 -33.47 -16.94
CA TYR A 105 9.70 -34.83 -16.43
C TYR A 105 11.15 -35.18 -16.07
N GLU A 106 11.34 -36.13 -15.16
CA GLU A 106 12.70 -36.50 -14.73
C GLU A 106 13.51 -37.16 -15.85
N THR A 107 14.80 -36.82 -15.94
CA THR A 107 15.67 -37.23 -17.07
C THR A 107 16.02 -38.72 -17.10
N ASN A 108 15.54 -39.52 -16.15
CA ASN A 108 15.80 -40.95 -16.01
C ASN A 108 14.80 -41.83 -16.80
N ILE A 109 14.18 -41.26 -17.84
CA ILE A 109 13.18 -41.93 -18.70
C ILE A 109 13.88 -42.53 -19.92
N ASP A 110 13.79 -43.86 -20.05
CA ASP A 110 14.45 -44.63 -21.11
C ASP A 110 13.78 -44.40 -22.48
N ASP A 111 12.44 -44.27 -22.52
CA ASP A 111 11.71 -43.97 -23.75
C ASP A 111 10.45 -43.11 -23.54
N VAL A 112 10.15 -42.26 -24.52
CA VAL A 112 8.96 -41.40 -24.57
C VAL A 112 8.30 -41.63 -25.92
N ARG A 113 7.10 -42.21 -25.90
CA ARG A 113 6.33 -42.48 -27.12
C ARG A 113 5.05 -41.65 -27.13
N VAL A 114 4.76 -41.08 -28.28
CA VAL A 114 3.58 -40.25 -28.51
C VAL A 114 2.74 -40.93 -29.57
N ASN A 115 1.58 -41.44 -29.14
CA ASN A 115 0.66 -42.09 -30.05
C ASN A 115 -0.56 -41.18 -30.23
N ALA A 116 -0.74 -40.66 -31.45
CA ALA A 116 -1.96 -39.97 -31.82
C ALA A 116 -3.07 -41.01 -32.03
N CYS A 117 -4.14 -40.95 -31.22
CA CYS A 117 -5.29 -41.81 -31.41
C CYS A 117 -6.37 -41.09 -32.25
N LYS A 118 -7.19 -41.86 -32.97
CA LYS A 118 -8.39 -41.32 -33.64
C LYS A 118 -9.32 -40.75 -32.56
N ASN A 119 -9.88 -39.56 -32.81
CA ASN A 119 -10.82 -38.79 -31.95
C ASN A 119 -10.21 -37.67 -31.09
N GLN A 120 -9.13 -37.01 -31.56
CA GLN A 120 -8.56 -35.82 -30.89
C GLN A 120 -8.00 -36.08 -29.48
N GLU A 121 -7.75 -37.35 -29.16
CA GLU A 121 -7.07 -37.77 -27.93
C GLU A 121 -5.58 -38.01 -28.18
N LEU A 122 -4.73 -37.32 -27.42
CA LEU A 122 -3.29 -37.52 -27.45
C LEU A 122 -2.85 -38.33 -26.24
N ASN A 123 -2.19 -39.47 -26.48
CA ASN A 123 -1.62 -40.31 -25.43
C ASN A 123 -0.09 -40.22 -25.43
N VAL A 124 0.48 -39.73 -24.33
CA VAL A 124 1.92 -39.71 -24.09
C VAL A 124 2.27 -40.81 -23.10
N THR A 125 3.21 -41.67 -23.48
CA THR A 125 3.66 -42.81 -22.69
C THR A 125 5.13 -42.64 -22.27
N LEU A 126 5.38 -42.68 -20.97
CA LEU A 126 6.73 -42.60 -20.38
C LEU A 126 7.15 -43.96 -19.80
N LYS A 127 8.38 -44.40 -20.09
CA LYS A 127 8.95 -45.68 -19.63
C LYS A 127 10.13 -45.48 -18.65
N TYR A 128 10.06 -46.10 -17.47
CA TYR A 128 11.07 -46.01 -16.40
C TYR A 128 11.83 -47.32 -16.19
N LYS A 129 13.12 -47.24 -15.82
CA LYS A 129 13.92 -48.39 -15.34
C LYS A 129 13.96 -48.41 -13.83
N THR A 130 13.51 -49.50 -13.21
CA THR A 130 13.41 -49.63 -11.76
C THR A 130 14.71 -50.14 -11.14
N SER A 131 15.59 -49.20 -10.75
CA SER A 131 16.56 -49.47 -9.68
C SER A 131 16.87 -48.28 -8.77
N GLU A 132 16.38 -47.07 -9.06
CA GLU A 132 16.46 -45.92 -8.14
C GLU A 132 15.19 -45.07 -8.30
N VAL A 133 14.23 -45.20 -7.39
CA VAL A 133 13.02 -44.36 -7.39
C VAL A 133 13.27 -43.16 -6.46
N ALA A 134 13.67 -42.04 -7.07
CA ALA A 134 13.51 -40.70 -6.49
C ALA A 134 12.07 -40.22 -6.73
N THR A 135 11.56 -39.39 -5.83
CA THR A 135 10.21 -38.82 -5.84
C THR A 135 9.99 -37.89 -7.03
N THR A 136 9.15 -38.29 -7.99
CA THR A 136 8.78 -37.49 -9.15
C THR A 136 7.83 -36.34 -8.76
N GLU A 137 8.22 -35.08 -9.00
CA GLU A 137 7.33 -33.91 -8.92
C GLU A 137 6.69 -33.62 -10.29
N ILE A 138 5.36 -33.50 -10.34
CA ILE A 138 4.62 -32.97 -11.52
C ILE A 138 4.06 -31.60 -11.14
N VAL A 139 4.55 -30.54 -11.80
CA VAL A 139 4.06 -29.17 -11.60
C VAL A 139 3.24 -28.73 -12.80
N SER A 140 1.95 -28.44 -12.60
CA SER A 140 1.15 -27.66 -13.55
C SER A 140 0.74 -26.34 -12.91
N SER A 141 0.69 -25.26 -13.69
CA SER A 141 0.63 -23.89 -13.15
C SER A 141 -0.68 -23.50 -12.46
N ASN A 142 -1.67 -24.40 -12.30
CA ASN A 142 -3.00 -24.05 -11.77
C ASN A 142 -3.66 -25.06 -10.78
N ASN A 143 -2.95 -25.99 -10.13
CA ASN A 143 -3.52 -26.73 -8.97
C ASN A 143 -2.43 -27.28 -8.01
N PRO A 144 -2.76 -27.60 -6.73
CA PRO A 144 -1.77 -27.88 -5.69
C PRO A 144 -1.10 -29.26 -5.84
N LYS A 145 0.12 -29.34 -5.30
CA LYS A 145 1.06 -30.48 -5.28
C LYS A 145 0.39 -31.82 -4.97
N VAL A 146 0.81 -32.87 -5.68
CA VAL A 146 0.51 -34.28 -5.36
C VAL A 146 1.83 -34.95 -4.99
N ASP A 147 2.01 -35.29 -3.72
CA ASP A 147 3.11 -36.15 -3.25
C ASP A 147 2.65 -37.62 -3.27
N ILE A 148 3.49 -38.53 -3.80
CA ILE A 148 3.22 -39.98 -3.87
C ILE A 148 4.42 -40.75 -3.29
N LEU A 149 4.17 -41.59 -2.28
CA LEU A 149 5.14 -42.54 -1.71
C LEU A 149 4.76 -43.99 -2.11
N PRO A 150 5.72 -44.88 -2.46
CA PRO A 150 5.44 -46.28 -2.75
C PRO A 150 5.86 -47.20 -1.59
N SER A 151 4.95 -48.03 -1.06
CA SER A 151 5.31 -49.37 -0.55
C SER A 151 4.08 -50.23 -0.22
N LYS A 152 4.13 -51.52 -0.61
CA LYS A 152 3.16 -52.56 -0.25
C LYS A 152 3.08 -52.76 1.27
N THR A 153 1.87 -52.72 1.85
CA THR A 153 1.57 -53.17 3.21
C THR A 153 0.42 -54.17 3.18
N GLU A 154 0.55 -55.31 3.84
CA GLU A 154 -0.59 -56.16 4.20
C GLU A 154 -1.13 -55.72 5.57
N THR A 155 -2.44 -55.66 5.68
CA THR A 155 -3.17 -55.33 6.92
C THR A 155 -3.55 -56.63 7.62
N ILE A 156 -3.15 -56.80 8.88
CA ILE A 156 -3.61 -57.91 9.72
C ILE A 156 -4.41 -57.35 10.89
N THR A 157 -5.56 -57.95 11.17
CA THR A 157 -6.41 -57.57 12.30
C THR A 157 -5.97 -58.34 13.55
N ALA A 158 -5.33 -57.65 14.50
CA ALA A 158 -4.92 -58.23 15.77
C ALA A 158 -5.88 -57.80 16.90
N ILE A 159 -6.13 -58.71 17.83
CA ILE A 159 -6.96 -58.44 19.02
C ILE A 159 -6.02 -58.12 20.18
N ALA A 160 -6.21 -56.96 20.82
CA ALA A 160 -5.46 -56.60 22.02
C ALA A 160 -6.24 -56.99 23.28
N ILE A 161 -5.58 -57.76 24.14
CA ILE A 161 -6.11 -58.23 25.42
C ILE A 161 -5.16 -57.85 26.55
N LYS A 162 -5.70 -57.36 27.67
CA LYS A 162 -4.93 -56.91 28.83
C LYS A 162 -5.15 -57.86 30.00
N ALA A 163 -4.09 -58.42 30.56
CA ALA A 163 -4.20 -59.23 31.78
C ALA A 163 -4.69 -58.34 32.94
N LYS A 164 -5.66 -58.79 33.73
CA LYS A 164 -6.23 -57.98 34.82
C LYS A 164 -5.24 -57.78 35.97
N ASP A 165 -4.27 -58.67 36.09
CA ASP A 165 -3.36 -58.80 37.23
C ASP A 165 -2.01 -58.12 37.00
N THR A 166 -1.71 -57.74 35.75
CA THR A 166 -0.46 -57.06 35.38
C THR A 166 -0.71 -55.94 34.36
N LYS A 167 0.12 -54.89 34.35
CA LYS A 167 0.00 -53.79 33.36
C LYS A 167 0.43 -54.18 31.93
N LYS A 168 0.58 -55.47 31.62
CA LYS A 168 1.03 -55.96 30.31
C LYS A 168 -0.16 -56.19 29.38
N THR A 169 -0.03 -55.72 28.14
CA THR A 169 -0.97 -55.91 27.03
C THR A 169 -0.39 -56.93 26.07
N TYR A 170 -1.22 -57.88 25.62
CA TYR A 170 -0.87 -58.90 24.64
C TYR A 170 -1.64 -58.65 23.34
N TYR A 171 -0.99 -58.91 22.21
CA TYR A 171 -1.58 -58.80 20.87
C TYR A 171 -1.63 -60.20 20.26
N VAL A 172 -2.82 -60.65 19.89
CA VAL A 172 -3.05 -62.00 19.34
C VAL A 172 -3.49 -61.89 17.90
N ASP A 173 -2.77 -62.57 17.01
CA ASP A 173 -3.05 -62.63 15.58
C ASP A 173 -4.18 -63.62 15.29
N ASN A 174 -5.12 -63.24 14.42
CA ASN A 174 -6.37 -63.96 14.21
C ASN A 174 -6.32 -65.01 13.10
N GLY A 175 -5.18 -65.70 12.92
CA GLY A 175 -5.07 -66.65 11.82
C GLY A 175 -3.83 -67.54 11.77
N VAL A 176 -3.53 -68.34 12.80
CA VAL A 176 -2.76 -69.60 12.63
C VAL A 176 -3.32 -70.69 13.55
N TYR A 177 -3.83 -71.78 12.94
CA TYR A 177 -4.14 -73.03 13.64
C TYR A 177 -2.85 -73.62 14.21
N ALA A 178 -2.73 -73.66 15.55
CA ALA A 178 -1.83 -74.58 16.24
C ALA A 178 -2.65 -75.76 16.78
N LYS A 179 -2.23 -76.97 16.38
CA LYS A 179 -2.72 -78.26 16.89
C LYS A 179 -2.75 -78.28 18.43
N ASP A 180 -3.82 -78.84 18.96
CA ASP A 180 -3.96 -79.38 20.31
C ASP A 180 -3.96 -78.38 21.48
N LYS A 181 -4.99 -77.52 21.54
CA LYS A 181 -5.81 -77.19 22.74
C LYS A 181 -6.77 -76.06 22.41
N THR A 182 -8.07 -76.35 22.41
CA THR A 182 -9.13 -75.34 22.43
C THR A 182 -9.09 -74.63 23.79
N LEU A 183 -8.84 -73.32 23.80
CA LEU A 183 -9.10 -72.47 24.97
C LEU A 183 -10.52 -71.93 24.82
N ASP A 184 -11.40 -72.29 25.75
CA ASP A 184 -12.78 -71.81 25.76
C ASP A 184 -12.82 -70.32 26.14
N ALA A 185 -13.75 -69.58 25.52
CA ALA A 185 -13.89 -68.13 25.68
C ALA A 185 -14.14 -67.69 27.13
N GLU A 186 -14.68 -68.58 27.98
CA GLU A 186 -14.93 -68.32 29.41
C GLU A 186 -13.63 -68.24 30.25
N ASP A 187 -12.53 -68.86 29.81
CA ASP A 187 -11.23 -68.77 30.52
C ASP A 187 -10.47 -67.48 30.17
N LEU A 188 -10.69 -66.90 28.99
CA LEU A 188 -10.10 -65.61 28.56
C LEU A 188 -10.72 -64.41 29.28
N GLU A 189 -12.02 -64.45 29.59
CA GLU A 189 -12.70 -63.35 30.30
C GLU A 189 -12.34 -63.28 31.80
N LYS A 190 -11.86 -64.36 32.39
CA LYS A 190 -11.52 -64.40 33.83
C LYS A 190 -10.27 -63.59 34.12
N ASP A 191 -9.23 -63.78 33.31
CA ASP A 191 -7.89 -63.24 33.56
C ASP A 191 -7.52 -62.06 32.63
N PHE A 192 -8.31 -61.78 31.58
CA PHE A 192 -8.03 -60.71 30.60
C PHE A 192 -9.25 -59.82 30.28
N THR A 193 -9.00 -58.59 29.83
CA THR A 193 -10.01 -57.64 29.34
C THR A 193 -9.73 -57.26 27.89
N LEU A 194 -10.73 -57.38 27.02
CA LEU A 194 -10.67 -56.92 25.62
C LEU A 194 -10.65 -55.39 25.59
N ILE A 195 -9.66 -54.81 24.93
CA ILE A 195 -9.46 -53.34 24.90
C ILE A 195 -9.50 -52.75 23.48
N GLY A 196 -9.58 -53.58 22.45
CA GLY A 196 -9.84 -53.13 21.08
C GLY A 196 -9.35 -54.12 20.02
N THR A 197 -9.94 -54.01 18.84
CA THR A 197 -9.40 -54.56 17.59
C THR A 197 -8.54 -53.51 16.92
N TYR A 198 -7.33 -53.88 16.53
CA TYR A 198 -6.36 -52.98 15.91
C TYR A 198 -5.95 -53.51 14.55
N GLU A 199 -5.84 -52.62 13.57
CA GLU A 199 -5.15 -52.91 12.31
C GLU A 199 -3.66 -52.70 12.51
N VAL A 200 -2.87 -53.77 12.35
CA VAL A 200 -1.41 -53.68 12.40
C VAL A 200 -0.89 -53.81 10.97
N ARG A 201 -0.12 -52.81 10.52
CA ARG A 201 0.57 -52.84 9.23
C ARG A 201 2.02 -53.24 9.46
N THR A 202 2.47 -54.32 8.84
CA THR A 202 3.88 -54.76 8.92
C THR A 202 4.53 -54.77 7.54
N PRO A 203 5.82 -54.42 7.44
CA PRO A 203 6.60 -54.68 6.23
C PRO A 203 7.04 -56.14 6.21
N ARG A 204 6.83 -56.83 5.09
CA ARG A 204 7.32 -58.20 4.91
C ARG A 204 8.81 -58.18 4.60
N VAL A 205 9.67 -58.54 5.55
CA VAL A 205 11.08 -58.90 5.26
C VAL A 205 11.18 -60.41 5.24
N LYS A 206 11.76 -60.92 4.15
CA LYS A 206 11.99 -62.34 3.94
C LYS A 206 13.42 -62.66 4.36
N ASP A 207 13.65 -62.89 5.65
CA ASP A 207 14.65 -63.87 6.08
C ASP A 207 14.44 -64.30 7.54
N GLY A 208 14.70 -65.58 7.80
CA GLY A 208 14.50 -66.19 9.11
C GLY A 208 15.60 -65.79 10.09
N SER A 209 15.27 -64.99 11.08
CA SER A 209 15.98 -64.96 12.37
C SER A 209 15.06 -64.37 13.43
N ASP A 210 14.85 -65.14 14.50
CA ASP A 210 14.17 -64.72 15.72
C ASP A 210 15.00 -63.61 16.41
N ASP A 211 14.48 -62.37 16.40
CA ASP A 211 14.59 -61.36 17.48
C ASP A 211 14.18 -59.99 16.94
N TYR A 212 13.13 -59.38 17.50
CA TYR A 212 12.74 -57.99 17.19
C TYR A 212 12.48 -57.17 18.46
N GLU A 213 13.21 -56.06 18.57
CA GLU A 213 13.07 -54.99 19.54
C GLU A 213 12.07 -53.94 19.01
N TYR A 214 11.06 -53.58 19.81
CA TYR A 214 10.03 -52.61 19.43
C TYR A 214 10.52 -51.17 19.56
N ILE A 215 10.65 -50.44 18.46
CA ILE A 215 10.78 -48.97 18.48
C ILE A 215 9.39 -48.34 18.36
N ILE A 216 8.91 -47.76 19.46
CA ILE A 216 7.68 -46.96 19.51
C ILE A 216 8.07 -45.49 19.25
N SER A 217 7.69 -44.92 18.10
CA SER A 217 7.68 -43.46 17.93
C SER A 217 6.37 -42.89 18.50
N THR A 218 6.46 -42.17 19.61
CA THR A 218 5.33 -41.47 20.21
C THR A 218 5.14 -40.09 19.57
N LYS A 219 3.95 -39.81 19.03
CA LYS A 219 3.11 -38.61 19.29
C LYS A 219 2.05 -38.41 18.20
N THR A 220 0.90 -39.04 18.38
CA THR A 220 -0.40 -38.48 18.00
C THR A 220 -1.36 -38.84 19.14
N LYS A 221 -1.95 -37.81 19.74
CA LYS A 221 -3.03 -37.96 20.69
C LYS A 221 -4.31 -37.98 19.86
N GLU A 222 -4.65 -39.12 19.27
CA GLU A 222 -5.98 -39.34 18.73
C GLU A 222 -6.96 -39.36 19.91
N LEU A 223 -7.88 -38.40 19.93
CA LEU A 223 -9.11 -38.52 20.71
C LEU A 223 -9.97 -39.57 20.01
N ALA A 224 -9.76 -40.84 20.36
CA ALA A 224 -10.74 -41.88 20.08
C ALA A 224 -11.97 -41.61 20.96
N PHE A 225 -13.02 -41.02 20.38
CA PHE A 225 -14.32 -40.96 21.03
C PHE A 225 -14.94 -42.36 20.98
N THR A 226 -15.04 -43.01 22.13
CA THR A 226 -15.85 -44.21 22.31
C THR A 226 -17.32 -43.88 22.07
N SER A 227 -18.06 -44.81 21.48
CA SER A 227 -19.43 -44.68 20.96
C SER A 227 -20.54 -44.39 21.99
N ASP A 228 -20.22 -43.92 23.20
CA ASP A 228 -21.20 -43.77 24.29
C ASP A 228 -21.80 -42.35 24.42
N ASP A 229 -21.29 -41.35 23.70
CA ASP A 229 -21.77 -39.95 23.80
C ASP A 229 -22.77 -39.51 22.70
N TYR A 230 -23.09 -40.40 21.75
CA TYR A 230 -24.15 -40.15 20.76
C TYR A 230 -25.47 -40.77 21.22
N LYS A 231 -26.31 -40.00 21.91
CA LYS A 231 -27.73 -40.37 22.07
C LYS A 231 -28.46 -40.19 20.74
N VAL A 232 -28.47 -41.23 19.91
CA VAL A 232 -29.50 -41.37 18.87
C VAL A 232 -30.81 -41.75 19.56
N THR A 233 -31.62 -40.76 19.98
CA THR A 233 -33.00 -41.02 20.40
C THR A 233 -33.90 -41.15 19.17
N THR A 234 -33.84 -42.30 18.50
CA THR A 234 -34.97 -42.78 17.70
C THR A 234 -35.70 -43.84 18.49
N ASN A 235 -36.86 -43.47 19.03
CA ASN A 235 -37.73 -44.37 19.78
C ASN A 235 -38.19 -45.50 18.83
N VAL A 236 -37.68 -46.72 19.05
CA VAL A 236 -37.91 -47.92 18.21
C VAL A 236 -39.41 -48.24 18.04
N ASN A 237 -40.27 -47.72 18.92
CA ASN A 237 -41.72 -47.90 18.81
C ASN A 237 -42.41 -47.04 17.73
N THR A 238 -41.77 -46.01 17.18
CA THR A 238 -42.35 -45.20 16.09
C THR A 238 -42.18 -45.85 14.71
N ILE A 239 -41.19 -46.72 14.54
CA ILE A 239 -40.89 -47.38 13.24
C ILE A 239 -41.94 -48.44 12.90
N ARG A 240 -42.62 -49.04 13.89
CA ARG A 240 -43.66 -50.06 13.64
C ARG A 240 -44.97 -49.50 13.09
N ASN A 241 -45.23 -48.19 13.17
CA ASN A 241 -46.52 -47.60 12.77
C ASN A 241 -46.50 -46.81 11.44
N LEU A 242 -45.39 -46.81 10.69
CA LEU A 242 -45.29 -46.07 9.42
C LEU A 242 -45.24 -46.94 8.16
N ILE A 243 -45.30 -48.27 8.26
CA ILE A 243 -45.39 -49.19 7.10
C ILE A 243 -46.84 -49.27 6.57
N GLY A 244 -47.47 -48.11 6.34
CA GLY A 244 -48.84 -48.05 5.85
C GLY A 244 -49.28 -46.73 5.20
N LYS A 245 -48.49 -45.66 5.26
CA LYS A 245 -48.81 -44.39 4.59
C LYS A 245 -47.54 -43.78 4.02
N ASN A 246 -47.52 -43.53 2.70
CA ASN A 246 -46.45 -42.82 2.00
C ASN A 246 -46.15 -41.46 2.68
N GLN A 247 -45.16 -41.41 3.57
CA GLN A 247 -44.60 -40.16 4.09
C GLN A 247 -43.07 -40.23 4.06
N GLU A 248 -42.45 -39.14 3.61
CA GLU A 248 -41.01 -38.93 3.63
C GLU A 248 -40.49 -38.93 5.08
N LEU A 249 -39.35 -39.60 5.30
CA LEU A 249 -38.67 -39.64 6.59
C LEU A 249 -37.54 -38.61 6.58
N THR A 250 -37.71 -37.54 7.36
CA THR A 250 -36.66 -36.54 7.60
C THR A 250 -36.03 -36.82 8.97
N ALA A 251 -34.76 -37.24 8.99
CA ALA A 251 -33.99 -37.36 10.23
C ALA A 251 -32.93 -36.24 10.29
N ALA A 252 -32.84 -35.56 11.44
CA ALA A 252 -31.84 -34.54 11.72
C ALA A 252 -30.70 -35.17 12.56
N LEU A 253 -29.46 -35.07 12.08
CA LEU A 253 -28.27 -35.41 12.85
C LEU A 253 -27.85 -34.19 13.69
N THR A 254 -27.89 -34.34 15.01
CA THR A 254 -27.38 -33.38 15.97
C THR A 254 -26.16 -33.93 16.72
N TYR A 255 -25.17 -33.08 16.95
CA TYR A 255 -24.07 -33.35 17.88
C TYR A 255 -23.95 -32.18 18.86
N LYS A 256 -23.29 -32.40 20.00
CA LYS A 256 -22.98 -31.31 20.94
C LYS A 256 -21.58 -30.79 20.67
N ASP A 257 -21.44 -29.48 20.54
CA ASP A 257 -20.14 -28.85 20.39
C ASP A 257 -19.32 -28.91 21.70
N ALA A 258 -18.08 -28.41 21.67
CA ALA A 258 -17.18 -28.38 22.83
C ALA A 258 -17.73 -27.57 24.03
N ASN A 259 -18.83 -26.82 23.85
CA ASN A 259 -19.54 -26.06 24.88
C ASN A 259 -20.89 -26.70 25.26
N ASN A 260 -21.12 -27.95 24.85
CA ASN A 260 -22.30 -28.75 25.14
C ASN A 260 -23.60 -28.24 24.48
N LYS A 261 -23.50 -27.45 23.40
CA LYS A 261 -24.65 -26.92 22.65
C LYS A 261 -24.97 -27.80 21.44
N GLU A 262 -26.24 -28.17 21.24
CA GLU A 262 -26.65 -28.99 20.11
C GLU A 262 -26.56 -28.24 18.77
N VAL A 263 -25.85 -28.84 17.81
CA VAL A 263 -25.62 -28.34 16.45
C VAL A 263 -26.18 -29.35 15.45
N THR A 264 -27.08 -28.89 14.57
CA THR A 264 -27.75 -29.72 13.54
C THR A 264 -27.03 -29.59 12.20
N VAL A 265 -26.59 -30.70 11.60
CA VAL A 265 -25.69 -30.67 10.42
C VAL A 265 -26.43 -30.70 9.07
N LYS A 266 -27.54 -31.46 8.94
CA LYS A 266 -28.52 -31.37 7.82
C LYS A 266 -29.58 -32.46 7.95
N THR A 267 -30.70 -32.28 7.24
CA THR A 267 -31.77 -33.25 7.01
C THR A 267 -31.39 -34.24 5.90
N VAL A 268 -31.52 -35.54 6.17
CA VAL A 268 -31.40 -36.60 5.16
C VAL A 268 -32.79 -36.94 4.64
N THR A 269 -33.00 -36.86 3.32
CA THR A 269 -34.24 -37.29 2.65
C THR A 269 -33.97 -38.62 1.93
N ALA A 270 -34.55 -39.71 2.41
CA ALA A 270 -34.44 -41.01 1.74
C ALA A 270 -35.58 -41.19 0.73
N ALA A 271 -35.26 -41.35 -0.56
CA ALA A 271 -36.22 -41.75 -1.58
C ALA A 271 -36.54 -43.25 -1.43
N THR A 272 -37.81 -43.60 -1.27
CA THR A 272 -38.26 -44.99 -1.15
C THR A 272 -38.32 -45.66 -2.53
N ALA A 273 -37.44 -46.65 -2.75
CA ALA A 273 -37.56 -47.55 -3.89
C ALA A 273 -38.67 -48.59 -3.62
N LYS A 274 -39.62 -48.74 -4.56
CA LYS A 274 -40.59 -49.84 -4.56
C LYS A 274 -39.87 -51.16 -4.83
N SER A 275 -39.67 -51.96 -3.79
CA SER A 275 -39.28 -53.36 -3.92
C SER A 275 -39.99 -54.20 -2.86
N SER A 276 -40.64 -55.27 -3.30
CA SER A 276 -41.48 -56.17 -2.49
C SER A 276 -40.69 -57.30 -1.84
N THR A 277 -39.49 -57.02 -1.31
CA THR A 277 -38.70 -57.97 -0.52
C THR A 277 -37.95 -57.23 0.58
N PRO A 278 -37.95 -57.71 1.84
CA PRO A 278 -37.24 -57.05 2.93
C PRO A 278 -35.74 -57.34 2.78
N VAL A 279 -35.03 -56.47 2.06
CA VAL A 279 -33.57 -56.40 2.13
C VAL A 279 -33.25 -55.46 3.28
N ILE A 280 -32.65 -55.98 4.35
CA ILE A 280 -31.94 -55.15 5.34
C ILE A 280 -30.70 -54.63 4.61
N ALA A 281 -30.86 -53.57 3.83
CA ALA A 281 -29.73 -52.82 3.32
C ALA A 281 -29.21 -51.99 4.50
N GLN A 282 -28.19 -52.49 5.20
CA GLN A 282 -27.27 -51.62 5.92
C GLN A 282 -26.58 -50.74 4.87
N THR A 283 -27.16 -49.58 4.57
CA THR A 283 -26.43 -48.52 3.91
C THR A 283 -25.52 -47.89 4.97
N THR A 284 -24.34 -48.46 5.17
CA THR A 284 -23.21 -47.73 5.72
C THR A 284 -22.80 -46.69 4.68
N ALA A 285 -23.41 -45.51 4.74
CA ALA A 285 -22.83 -44.34 4.10
C ALA A 285 -21.56 -44.02 4.89
N ASN A 286 -20.41 -44.45 4.38
CA ASN A 286 -19.11 -43.96 4.84
C ASN A 286 -19.03 -42.48 4.47
N VAL A 287 -19.51 -41.61 5.36
CA VAL A 287 -19.28 -40.17 5.28
C VAL A 287 -17.86 -39.95 5.78
N THR A 288 -16.88 -39.99 4.88
CA THR A 288 -15.52 -39.54 5.20
C THR A 288 -15.56 -38.03 5.35
N ILE A 289 -15.76 -37.53 6.56
CA ILE A 289 -15.49 -36.12 6.89
C ILE A 289 -13.98 -36.00 6.96
N LEU A 290 -13.35 -35.61 5.85
CA LEU A 290 -11.96 -35.20 5.90
C LEU A 290 -11.92 -33.91 6.71
N ALA A 291 -11.44 -33.99 7.96
CA ALA A 291 -11.08 -32.81 8.71
C ALA A 291 -10.06 -32.02 7.87
N PRO A 292 -10.19 -30.68 7.79
CA PRO A 292 -9.26 -29.89 6.99
C PRO A 292 -7.84 -30.09 7.54
N GLU A 293 -6.92 -30.48 6.66
CA GLU A 293 -5.55 -30.84 7.02
C GLU A 293 -4.65 -29.60 7.02
N VAL A 294 -3.71 -29.54 7.97
CA VAL A 294 -2.66 -28.53 8.00
C VAL A 294 -1.50 -29.00 7.13
N ILE A 295 -1.30 -28.35 5.99
CA ILE A 295 -0.23 -28.67 5.04
C ILE A 295 0.82 -27.57 5.10
N ASN A 296 2.08 -27.93 5.41
CA ASN A 296 3.19 -26.99 5.55
C ASN A 296 2.90 -25.80 6.49
N GLY A 297 2.18 -26.05 7.58
CA GLY A 297 1.81 -25.03 8.56
C GLY A 297 0.69 -24.08 8.09
N ILE A 298 -0.07 -24.44 7.06
CA ILE A 298 -1.22 -23.68 6.57
C ILE A 298 -2.48 -24.54 6.65
N LEU A 299 -3.54 -24.01 7.27
CA LEU A 299 -4.88 -24.58 7.22
C LEU A 299 -5.74 -23.77 6.25
N THR A 300 -6.16 -24.35 5.13
CA THR A 300 -7.04 -23.66 4.17
C THR A 300 -8.46 -24.16 4.28
N VAL A 301 -9.42 -23.24 4.44
CA VAL A 301 -10.85 -23.56 4.48
C VAL A 301 -11.66 -22.59 3.63
N LYS A 302 -12.85 -23.02 3.21
CA LYS A 302 -13.82 -22.19 2.49
C LYS A 302 -15.06 -21.98 3.36
N PRO A 303 -15.68 -20.78 3.37
CA PRO A 303 -16.97 -20.58 4.04
C PRO A 303 -18.05 -21.57 3.57
N GLN A 304 -17.99 -22.03 2.31
CA GLN A 304 -18.89 -23.04 1.75
C GLN A 304 -18.84 -24.38 2.50
N ASN A 305 -17.71 -24.72 3.12
CA ASN A 305 -17.59 -25.95 3.95
C ASN A 305 -18.55 -25.89 5.16
N TYR A 306 -18.97 -24.70 5.55
CA TYR A 306 -19.93 -24.44 6.63
C TYR A 306 -21.31 -24.03 6.11
N GLY A 307 -21.53 -24.13 4.80
CA GLY A 307 -22.81 -23.86 4.15
C GLY A 307 -23.06 -22.40 3.76
N ALA A 308 -22.01 -21.57 3.66
CA ALA A 308 -22.14 -20.24 3.03
C ALA A 308 -22.54 -20.39 1.56
N LYS A 309 -23.33 -19.46 1.03
CA LYS A 309 -23.85 -19.54 -0.35
C LYS A 309 -23.66 -18.23 -1.10
N GLU A 310 -22.69 -18.24 -2.00
CA GLU A 310 -22.25 -17.07 -2.77
C GLU A 310 -23.27 -16.55 -3.81
N THR A 311 -24.37 -17.27 -4.03
CA THR A 311 -25.41 -16.94 -5.03
C THR A 311 -26.70 -16.43 -4.42
N ASP A 312 -26.90 -16.62 -3.11
CA ASP A 312 -28.13 -16.19 -2.46
C ASP A 312 -27.94 -14.87 -1.72
N ILE A 313 -29.05 -14.35 -1.22
CA ILE A 313 -29.08 -13.05 -0.55
C ILE A 313 -29.15 -13.22 0.97
N THR A 314 -29.02 -14.43 1.52
CA THR A 314 -29.11 -14.69 2.95
C THR A 314 -27.80 -14.38 3.66
N SER A 315 -27.88 -14.07 4.96
CA SER A 315 -26.68 -13.79 5.75
C SER A 315 -25.82 -15.06 5.93
N ASP A 316 -24.58 -14.98 5.44
CA ASP A 316 -23.51 -15.96 5.59
C ASP A 316 -22.67 -15.75 6.86
N LYS A 317 -22.99 -14.72 7.66
CA LYS A 317 -22.20 -14.32 8.83
C LYS A 317 -21.78 -15.49 9.73
N ASP A 318 -22.70 -16.38 10.11
CA ASP A 318 -22.35 -17.50 11.01
C ASP A 318 -21.47 -18.56 10.33
N LYS A 319 -21.61 -18.74 9.01
CA LYS A 319 -20.85 -19.74 8.25
C LYS A 319 -19.42 -19.26 8.03
N ILE A 320 -19.27 -17.97 7.71
CA ILE A 320 -17.97 -17.31 7.63
C ILE A 320 -17.31 -17.26 9.01
N GLN A 321 -18.06 -16.93 10.07
CA GLN A 321 -17.51 -16.92 11.43
C GLN A 321 -17.05 -18.32 11.87
N ASN A 322 -17.78 -19.39 11.50
CA ASN A 322 -17.33 -20.76 11.79
C ASN A 322 -15.99 -21.09 11.11
N ALA A 323 -15.76 -20.59 9.90
CA ALA A 323 -14.46 -20.72 9.24
C ALA A 323 -13.37 -19.91 9.98
N LEU A 324 -13.67 -18.68 10.41
CA LEU A 324 -12.73 -17.84 11.14
C LEU A 324 -12.38 -18.39 12.53
N ASN A 325 -13.32 -19.05 13.20
CA ASN A 325 -13.12 -19.65 14.51
C ASN A 325 -12.14 -20.85 14.48
N LEU A 326 -11.72 -21.31 13.30
CA LEU A 326 -10.63 -22.27 13.16
C LEU A 326 -9.24 -21.65 13.32
N ALA A 327 -9.13 -20.35 13.59
CA ALA A 327 -7.83 -19.75 13.83
C ALA A 327 -7.12 -20.52 14.96
N GLY A 328 -5.82 -20.73 14.78
CA GLY A 328 -5.03 -21.73 15.48
C GLY A 328 -3.68 -21.23 15.98
N ASP A 329 -3.21 -21.72 17.11
CA ASP A 329 -1.76 -21.72 17.38
C ASP A 329 -1.09 -22.81 16.52
N GLY A 330 0.07 -22.49 15.93
CA GLY A 330 0.90 -23.45 15.20
C GLY A 330 0.67 -23.55 13.69
N TYR A 331 -0.26 -22.79 13.13
CA TYR A 331 -0.45 -22.67 11.68
C TYR A 331 -1.05 -21.31 11.29
N MET A 332 -0.96 -20.96 10.01
CA MET A 332 -1.69 -19.86 9.40
C MET A 332 -3.03 -20.38 8.88
N LEU A 333 -4.15 -19.81 9.34
CA LEU A 333 -5.46 -20.05 8.76
C LEU A 333 -5.62 -19.23 7.48
N VAL A 334 -6.00 -19.85 6.38
CA VAL A 334 -6.43 -19.18 5.14
C VAL A 334 -7.91 -19.46 4.93
N VAL A 335 -8.74 -18.43 5.10
CA VAL A 335 -10.16 -18.48 4.71
C VAL A 335 -10.27 -18.00 3.27
N TYR A 336 -10.41 -18.94 2.35
CA TYR A 336 -10.52 -18.68 0.92
C TYR A 336 -11.98 -18.47 0.51
N PHE A 337 -12.27 -17.32 -0.10
CA PHE A 337 -13.58 -16.98 -0.65
C PHE A 337 -13.53 -17.10 -2.18
N PRO A 338 -14.20 -18.11 -2.77
CA PRO A 338 -14.49 -18.12 -4.20
C PRO A 338 -15.27 -16.88 -4.66
N ALA A 339 -15.26 -16.61 -5.97
CA ALA A 339 -16.04 -15.53 -6.56
C ALA A 339 -17.53 -15.63 -6.21
N GLY A 340 -18.17 -14.48 -5.99
CA GLY A 340 -19.59 -14.38 -5.63
C GLY A 340 -19.84 -13.47 -4.42
N ASN A 341 -21.09 -13.38 -3.99
CA ASN A 341 -21.55 -12.39 -3.01
C ASN A 341 -21.85 -13.05 -1.67
N TYR A 342 -21.24 -12.56 -0.61
CA TYR A 342 -21.38 -13.08 0.76
C TYR A 342 -21.97 -11.98 1.64
N TYR A 343 -23.27 -12.08 1.92
CA TYR A 343 -23.97 -11.10 2.73
C TYR A 343 -23.73 -11.36 4.21
N ILE A 344 -23.52 -10.31 5.00
CA ILE A 344 -23.39 -10.42 6.46
C ILE A 344 -24.36 -9.47 7.16
N GLY A 345 -25.17 -9.99 8.08
CA GLY A 345 -26.11 -9.19 8.88
C GLY A 345 -25.54 -8.65 10.21
N ASN A 346 -24.28 -8.97 10.53
CA ASN A 346 -23.54 -8.45 11.69
C ASN A 346 -22.02 -8.55 11.43
N SER A 347 -21.20 -7.96 12.31
CA SER A 347 -19.74 -7.96 12.23
C SER A 347 -19.14 -9.38 12.25
N LEU A 348 -18.11 -9.58 11.43
CA LEU A 348 -17.20 -10.72 11.51
C LEU A 348 -16.05 -10.41 12.48
N TYR A 349 -15.55 -11.43 13.16
CA TYR A 349 -14.43 -11.34 14.08
C TYR A 349 -13.27 -12.18 13.56
N ILE A 350 -12.16 -11.53 13.21
CA ILE A 350 -10.92 -12.18 12.77
C ILE A 350 -9.93 -12.29 13.93
N HIS A 351 -9.17 -13.38 13.95
CA HIS A 351 -8.21 -13.70 14.99
C HIS A 351 -6.79 -13.71 14.42
N SER A 352 -5.79 -13.77 15.31
CA SER A 352 -4.37 -13.88 14.94
C SER A 352 -4.09 -15.04 13.97
N ASN A 353 -3.00 -14.92 13.21
CA ASN A 353 -2.55 -15.93 12.24
C ASN A 353 -3.64 -16.32 11.23
N THR A 354 -4.34 -15.33 10.69
CA THR A 354 -5.44 -15.55 9.75
C THR A 354 -5.29 -14.69 8.50
N THR A 355 -5.45 -15.30 7.33
CA THR A 355 -5.53 -14.65 6.02
C THR A 355 -6.95 -14.80 5.47
N LEU A 356 -7.62 -13.69 5.19
CA LEU A 356 -8.79 -13.67 4.30
C LEU A 356 -8.30 -13.57 2.87
N LYS A 357 -8.52 -14.61 2.05
CA LYS A 357 -8.12 -14.62 0.65
C LYS A 357 -9.34 -14.64 -0.24
N LEU A 358 -9.69 -13.50 -0.81
CA LEU A 358 -10.86 -13.33 -1.65
C LEU A 358 -10.43 -13.39 -3.12
N ALA A 359 -11.02 -14.31 -3.88
CA ALA A 359 -10.83 -14.40 -5.32
C ALA A 359 -11.37 -13.13 -6.02
N ASP A 360 -10.93 -12.92 -7.26
CA ASP A 360 -11.50 -11.84 -8.07
C ASP A 360 -13.01 -12.07 -8.27
N GLY A 361 -13.80 -11.00 -8.12
CA GLY A 361 -15.27 -11.08 -8.09
C GLY A 361 -15.88 -11.60 -6.78
N ALA A 362 -15.10 -11.94 -5.76
CA ALA A 362 -15.64 -12.20 -4.41
C ALA A 362 -15.94 -10.90 -3.67
N THR A 363 -17.15 -10.77 -3.13
CA THR A 363 -17.61 -9.56 -2.41
C THR A 363 -18.23 -9.93 -1.08
N ILE A 364 -17.71 -9.39 0.02
CA ILE A 364 -18.38 -9.41 1.33
C ILE A 364 -19.23 -8.14 1.44
N ILE A 365 -20.54 -8.30 1.59
CA ILE A 365 -21.51 -7.21 1.55
C ILE A 365 -22.16 -7.03 2.91
N ARG A 366 -22.08 -5.81 3.46
CA ARG A 366 -22.79 -5.42 4.67
C ARG A 366 -24.30 -5.38 4.41
N ASN A 367 -25.03 -6.17 5.17
CA ASN A 367 -26.48 -6.38 5.14
C ASN A 367 -27.03 -7.19 3.96
N SER A 368 -28.00 -8.07 4.25
CA SER A 368 -28.80 -8.79 3.26
C SER A 368 -29.94 -7.91 2.71
N PRO A 369 -30.28 -7.96 1.41
CA PRO A 369 -31.50 -7.36 0.88
C PRO A 369 -32.81 -7.83 1.55
N ASN A 370 -32.82 -9.02 2.16
CA ASN A 370 -33.97 -9.61 2.85
C ASN A 370 -34.02 -9.23 4.35
N ASP A 371 -33.06 -8.46 4.85
CA ASP A 371 -33.17 -7.80 6.15
C ASP A 371 -34.04 -6.54 6.00
N GLU A 372 -35.24 -6.73 5.42
CA GLU A 372 -36.28 -5.71 5.38
C GLU A 372 -36.76 -5.44 6.81
N GLY A 373 -36.38 -4.27 7.31
CA GLY A 373 -36.89 -3.72 8.56
C GLY A 373 -36.10 -4.17 9.79
N LEU A 374 -35.47 -3.18 10.43
CA LEU A 374 -35.31 -3.07 11.88
C LEU A 374 -36.70 -3.16 12.54
N THR A 375 -37.35 -4.31 12.48
CA THR A 375 -38.57 -4.55 13.26
C THR A 375 -38.13 -4.91 14.67
N ALA A 376 -38.79 -4.35 15.68
CA ALA A 376 -38.52 -4.59 17.10
C ALA A 376 -38.53 -6.08 17.51
N SER A 377 -38.93 -6.98 16.60
CA SER A 377 -38.94 -8.43 16.71
C SER A 377 -37.63 -9.14 16.28
N LYS A 378 -36.62 -8.43 15.73
CA LYS A 378 -35.29 -8.98 15.40
C LYS A 378 -34.13 -8.09 15.93
N PRO A 379 -33.94 -8.02 17.26
CA PRO A 379 -32.94 -7.15 17.90
C PRO A 379 -31.47 -7.56 17.66
N ASP A 380 -31.22 -8.67 16.95
CA ASP A 380 -29.90 -9.24 16.67
C ASP A 380 -29.33 -8.87 15.29
N ARG A 381 -30.08 -8.11 14.47
CA ARG A 381 -29.65 -7.67 13.13
C ARG A 381 -29.46 -6.16 13.12
N GLU A 382 -28.21 -5.71 12.99
CA GLU A 382 -27.83 -4.30 12.96
C GLU A 382 -27.99 -3.68 11.55
N GLY A 383 -28.46 -4.45 10.56
CA GLY A 383 -28.69 -3.97 9.20
C GLY A 383 -27.39 -3.43 8.56
N VAL A 384 -27.39 -2.19 8.08
CA VAL A 384 -26.19 -1.52 7.53
C VAL A 384 -25.36 -0.76 8.58
N ASN A 385 -25.76 -0.80 9.85
CA ASN A 385 -25.21 0.02 10.93
C ASN A 385 -24.15 -0.70 11.79
N HIS A 386 -23.36 -1.61 11.20
CA HIS A 386 -22.31 -2.37 11.88
C HIS A 386 -21.02 -2.40 11.06
N ASN A 387 -19.89 -2.72 11.70
CA ASN A 387 -18.64 -2.95 10.96
C ASN A 387 -18.72 -4.25 10.15
N ILE A 388 -18.02 -4.36 9.03
CA ILE A 388 -17.88 -5.63 8.32
C ILE A 388 -16.97 -6.58 9.11
N LEU A 389 -15.81 -6.08 9.56
CA LEU A 389 -14.79 -6.89 10.19
C LEU A 389 -14.17 -6.16 11.39
N LYS A 390 -13.97 -6.91 12.48
CA LYS A 390 -13.28 -6.48 13.71
C LYS A 390 -12.22 -7.50 14.12
N ILE A 391 -11.18 -7.04 14.82
CA ILE A 391 -10.22 -7.96 15.44
C ILE A 391 -10.76 -8.43 16.78
N SER A 392 -10.61 -9.72 17.05
CA SER A 392 -10.95 -10.33 18.33
C SER A 392 -9.86 -11.30 18.77
N PRO A 393 -9.55 -11.39 20.08
CA PRO A 393 -8.60 -12.37 20.57
C PRO A 393 -9.10 -13.80 20.33
N TYR A 394 -8.17 -14.74 20.44
CA TYR A 394 -8.38 -16.13 20.07
C TYR A 394 -9.55 -16.81 20.81
N GLY A 395 -10.31 -17.64 20.09
CA GLY A 395 -11.28 -18.58 20.70
C GLY A 395 -12.63 -18.00 21.09
N THR A 396 -12.92 -16.74 20.75
CA THR A 396 -14.22 -16.12 21.03
C THR A 396 -15.03 -15.91 19.75
N SER A 397 -16.15 -16.64 19.61
CA SER A 397 -17.14 -16.44 18.53
C SER A 397 -18.02 -15.19 18.69
N LYS A 398 -17.62 -14.30 19.60
CA LYS A 398 -18.30 -13.05 20.00
C LYS A 398 -17.25 -11.94 20.05
N ALA A 399 -17.68 -10.68 20.12
CA ALA A 399 -16.83 -9.63 20.66
C ALA A 399 -16.30 -10.12 22.02
N ALA A 400 -15.06 -10.60 22.06
CA ALA A 400 -14.40 -10.82 23.33
C ALA A 400 -14.40 -9.52 24.11
N ASP A 401 -14.09 -9.60 25.38
CA ASP A 401 -13.79 -8.42 26.17
C ASP A 401 -12.48 -7.77 25.67
N THR A 402 -12.57 -7.02 24.57
CA THR A 402 -11.49 -6.24 23.94
C THR A 402 -10.97 -5.15 24.86
N SER A 403 -11.61 -4.93 26.02
CA SER A 403 -11.13 -4.07 27.09
C SER A 403 -9.97 -4.65 27.90
N LYS A 404 -9.51 -5.88 27.60
CA LYS A 404 -8.42 -6.53 28.35
C LYS A 404 -7.07 -6.59 27.64
N ASN A 405 -7.06 -6.45 26.31
CA ASN A 405 -5.84 -6.62 25.51
C ASN A 405 -5.39 -5.28 24.95
N GLY A 406 -4.37 -4.70 25.58
CA GLY A 406 -3.76 -3.42 25.19
C GLY A 406 -2.51 -3.57 24.31
N GLY A 407 -1.83 -2.46 24.06
CA GLY A 407 -0.64 -2.42 23.22
C GLY A 407 -0.93 -2.91 21.80
N TYR A 408 -0.13 -3.87 21.32
CA TYR A 408 -0.23 -4.43 19.96
C TYR A 408 -0.60 -5.94 19.95
N THR A 409 -1.38 -6.39 20.95
CA THR A 409 -1.49 -7.82 21.30
C THR A 409 -2.85 -8.48 21.02
N ASN A 410 -3.89 -7.72 20.71
CA ASN A 410 -5.24 -8.22 20.47
C ASN A 410 -5.36 -9.05 19.18
N GLY A 411 -4.58 -8.72 18.15
CA GLY A 411 -4.47 -9.53 16.93
C GLY A 411 -3.08 -9.44 16.34
N VAL A 412 -2.51 -10.58 15.93
CA VAL A 412 -1.15 -10.65 15.38
C VAL A 412 -1.18 -11.40 14.05
N ASN A 413 -0.48 -10.89 13.03
CA ASN A 413 -0.28 -11.59 11.76
C ASN A 413 -1.62 -11.88 11.04
N ILE A 414 -2.33 -10.80 10.68
CA ILE A 414 -3.65 -10.85 10.03
C ILE A 414 -3.53 -10.25 8.63
N HIS A 415 -3.92 -11.04 7.62
CA HIS A 415 -3.83 -10.64 6.22
C HIS A 415 -5.21 -10.60 5.54
N ILE A 416 -5.39 -9.64 4.64
CA ILE A 416 -6.57 -9.50 3.77
C ILE A 416 -6.06 -9.33 2.35
N GLU A 417 -6.40 -10.27 1.47
CA GLU A 417 -5.92 -10.32 0.08
C GLU A 417 -7.11 -10.40 -0.88
N GLY A 418 -7.25 -9.42 -1.76
CA GLY A 418 -8.21 -9.46 -2.86
C GLY A 418 -9.66 -9.10 -2.49
N GLY A 419 -10.54 -9.24 -3.48
CA GLY A 419 -11.99 -9.09 -3.34
C GLY A 419 -12.49 -7.67 -3.05
N THR A 420 -13.77 -7.59 -2.70
CA THR A 420 -14.45 -6.33 -2.37
C THR A 420 -15.12 -6.43 -0.99
N PHE A 421 -14.95 -5.39 -0.19
CA PHE A 421 -15.68 -5.14 1.05
C PHE A 421 -16.65 -3.98 0.80
N ASP A 422 -17.93 -4.30 0.69
CA ASP A 422 -18.99 -3.36 0.32
C ASP A 422 -19.87 -3.06 1.54
N GLY A 423 -19.97 -1.80 1.97
CA GLY A 423 -20.87 -1.41 3.06
C GLY A 423 -22.36 -1.43 2.71
N GLY A 424 -22.72 -1.92 1.53
CA GLY A 424 -24.10 -2.24 1.14
C GLY A 424 -24.93 -1.01 0.83
N LYS A 425 -26.21 -1.06 1.18
CA LYS A 425 -27.18 0.02 0.91
C LYS A 425 -27.02 1.19 1.89
N ILE A 426 -25.90 1.92 1.81
CA ILE A 426 -25.61 3.00 2.74
C ILE A 426 -26.66 4.13 2.74
N SER A 427 -27.50 4.26 1.70
CA SER A 427 -28.64 5.19 1.67
C SER A 427 -29.67 4.93 2.78
N GLU A 428 -29.74 3.70 3.30
CA GLU A 428 -30.65 3.30 4.38
C GLU A 428 -29.98 3.39 5.77
N ALA A 429 -28.69 3.72 5.83
CA ALA A 429 -27.95 3.77 7.09
C ALA A 429 -28.39 4.96 7.97
N THR A 430 -28.58 4.68 9.26
CA THR A 430 -29.04 5.67 10.24
C THR A 430 -27.96 6.00 11.28
N SER A 431 -26.89 5.21 11.35
CA SER A 431 -25.72 5.51 12.18
C SER A 431 -24.40 5.27 11.43
N ALA A 432 -23.44 6.18 11.66
CA ALA A 432 -22.12 6.11 11.03
C ALA A 432 -21.32 4.91 11.57
N SER A 433 -20.65 4.15 10.70
CA SER A 433 -19.89 2.95 11.10
C SER A 433 -18.77 2.59 10.12
N ASN A 434 -17.60 2.21 10.64
CA ASN A 434 -16.46 1.86 9.79
C ASN A 434 -16.69 0.57 9.01
N LEU A 435 -16.04 0.31 7.87
CA LEU A 435 -16.03 -1.06 7.31
C LEU A 435 -15.16 -1.98 8.14
N LEU A 436 -13.88 -1.68 8.27
CA LEU A 436 -12.93 -2.43 9.08
C LEU A 436 -12.56 -1.62 10.30
N ASN A 437 -12.60 -2.25 11.48
CA ASN A 437 -12.07 -1.65 12.70
C ASN A 437 -11.00 -2.57 13.28
N LEU A 438 -9.72 -2.20 13.14
CA LEU A 438 -8.57 -3.03 13.45
C LEU A 438 -7.79 -2.40 14.62
N GLY A 439 -7.98 -2.95 15.82
CA GLY A 439 -7.45 -2.37 17.06
C GLY A 439 -6.51 -3.28 17.84
N HIS A 440 -5.52 -2.67 18.49
CA HIS A 440 -4.48 -3.32 19.31
C HIS A 440 -3.79 -4.47 18.57
N ALA A 441 -3.30 -4.22 17.36
CA ALA A 441 -2.83 -5.30 16.50
C ALA A 441 -1.39 -5.12 16.02
N SER A 442 -0.77 -6.21 15.60
CA SER A 442 0.53 -6.17 14.93
C SER A 442 0.61 -7.07 13.70
N GLY A 443 1.36 -6.65 12.68
CA GLY A 443 1.55 -7.45 11.46
C GLY A 443 0.26 -7.55 10.64
N ILE A 444 -0.31 -6.40 10.26
CA ILE A 444 -1.49 -6.33 9.40
C ILE A 444 -1.05 -6.17 7.94
N ILE A 445 -1.57 -6.99 7.03
CA ILE A 445 -1.34 -6.84 5.60
C ILE A 445 -2.69 -6.77 4.88
N ILE A 446 -2.91 -5.73 4.08
CA ILE A 446 -4.11 -5.55 3.25
C ILE A 446 -3.68 -5.27 1.82
N LYS A 447 -3.99 -6.18 0.88
CA LYS A 447 -3.49 -6.14 -0.49
C LYS A 447 -4.57 -6.34 -1.52
N ASN A 448 -4.53 -5.55 -2.60
CA ASN A 448 -5.32 -5.75 -3.82
C ASN A 448 -6.84 -5.86 -3.61
N ALA A 449 -7.38 -5.18 -2.59
CA ALA A 449 -8.78 -5.22 -2.21
C ALA A 449 -9.51 -3.91 -2.53
N THR A 450 -10.82 -3.96 -2.75
CA THR A 450 -11.67 -2.77 -2.88
C THR A 450 -12.52 -2.57 -1.63
N PHE A 451 -12.48 -1.38 -1.05
CA PHE A 451 -13.32 -0.95 0.07
C PHE A 451 -14.25 0.14 -0.43
N LYS A 452 -15.56 -0.08 -0.32
CA LYS A 452 -16.52 0.90 -0.82
C LYS A 452 -17.78 1.02 0.02
N ASN A 453 -18.46 2.14 -0.16
CA ASN A 453 -19.76 2.44 0.42
C ASN A 453 -19.69 2.52 1.95
N CYS A 454 -19.21 3.64 2.49
CA CYS A 454 -19.24 3.93 3.93
C CYS A 454 -20.14 5.13 4.22
N PHE A 455 -20.97 5.01 5.26
CA PHE A 455 -21.79 6.11 5.76
C PHE A 455 -21.08 6.81 6.93
N GLY A 456 -20.70 8.07 6.72
CA GLY A 456 -20.31 9.01 7.77
C GLY A 456 -19.05 8.69 8.56
N ASN A 457 -18.29 7.64 8.20
CA ASN A 457 -17.21 7.11 9.02
C ASN A 457 -16.03 6.58 8.18
N HIS A 458 -15.19 5.69 8.72
CA HIS A 458 -13.94 5.23 8.09
C HIS A 458 -14.11 3.96 7.24
N LEU A 459 -13.46 3.85 6.08
CA LEU A 459 -13.40 2.54 5.41
C LEU A 459 -12.54 1.58 6.24
N ILE A 460 -11.40 2.05 6.74
CA ILE A 460 -10.52 1.32 7.65
C ILE A 460 -10.13 2.26 8.79
N GLU A 461 -10.32 1.80 10.03
CA GLU A 461 -9.75 2.42 11.22
C GLU A 461 -8.64 1.51 11.77
N LEU A 462 -7.42 2.05 11.88
CA LEU A 462 -6.29 1.42 12.56
C LEU A 462 -6.11 2.09 13.91
N VAL A 463 -6.33 1.37 15.01
CA VAL A 463 -6.20 1.91 16.37
C VAL A 463 -5.15 1.14 17.14
N ALA A 464 -4.10 1.80 17.63
CA ALA A 464 -2.99 1.11 18.30
C ALA A 464 -2.47 -0.09 17.47
N VAL A 465 -2.04 0.16 16.23
CA VAL A 465 -1.51 -0.87 15.33
C VAL A 465 0.00 -0.68 15.14
N GLU A 466 0.74 -1.78 15.18
CA GLU A 466 2.17 -1.81 14.87
C GLU A 466 2.46 -2.67 13.63
N ASN A 467 3.28 -2.18 12.69
CA ASN A 467 3.65 -2.93 11.48
C ASN A 467 2.43 -3.28 10.62
N ALA A 468 1.90 -2.30 9.89
CA ALA A 468 0.85 -2.52 8.91
C ALA A 468 1.29 -2.14 7.48
N GLU A 469 0.86 -2.92 6.49
CA GLU A 469 1.04 -2.64 5.06
C GLU A 469 -0.33 -2.66 4.36
N ILE A 470 -0.69 -1.57 3.68
CA ILE A 470 -1.92 -1.44 2.89
C ILE A 470 -1.53 -1.02 1.47
N SER A 471 -1.72 -1.91 0.49
CA SER A 471 -1.23 -1.67 -0.87
C SER A 471 -2.08 -2.23 -2.00
N GLY A 472 -2.08 -1.56 -3.15
CA GLY A 472 -2.83 -1.99 -4.33
C GLY A 472 -4.35 -1.95 -4.15
N CYS A 473 -4.85 -1.29 -3.11
CA CYS A 473 -6.28 -1.22 -2.78
C CYS A 473 -6.99 -0.04 -3.44
N THR A 474 -8.31 -0.14 -3.56
CA THR A 474 -9.19 0.95 -3.99
C THR A 474 -10.15 1.34 -2.86
N PHE A 475 -10.27 2.64 -2.57
CA PHE A 475 -11.11 3.20 -1.52
C PHE A 475 -12.10 4.21 -2.12
N THR A 476 -13.41 3.97 -1.96
CA THR A 476 -14.43 4.85 -2.57
C THR A 476 -15.80 4.81 -1.86
N GLY A 477 -16.74 5.63 -2.33
CA GLY A 477 -18.14 5.59 -1.92
C GLY A 477 -18.36 6.11 -0.50
N PHE A 478 -18.14 7.41 -0.27
CA PHE A 478 -18.52 8.06 0.98
C PHE A 478 -19.94 8.66 0.90
N ARG A 479 -20.77 8.42 1.92
CA ARG A 479 -22.01 9.18 2.13
C ARG A 479 -21.88 10.01 3.41
N TYR A 480 -22.14 11.31 3.29
CA TYR A 480 -22.15 12.23 4.42
C TYR A 480 -23.34 11.96 5.36
N VAL A 481 -23.14 12.25 6.64
CA VAL A 481 -24.24 12.42 7.60
C VAL A 481 -24.97 13.71 7.23
N THR A 482 -26.30 13.69 7.24
CA THR A 482 -27.10 14.88 6.98
C THR A 482 -27.57 15.48 8.30
N GLU A 483 -27.32 16.76 8.52
CA GLU A 483 -27.90 17.55 9.59
C GLU A 483 -29.25 18.12 9.16
N GLU A 484 -30.22 18.05 10.07
CA GLU A 484 -31.50 18.72 9.96
C GLU A 484 -31.33 20.19 10.37
N ILE A 485 -31.68 21.10 9.46
CA ILE A 485 -31.70 22.54 9.70
C ILE A 485 -33.16 22.97 9.68
N ASN A 486 -33.64 23.42 10.83
CA ASN A 486 -34.96 24.04 10.93
C ASN A 486 -34.80 25.55 10.70
N ASP A 487 -35.35 26.03 9.58
CA ASP A 487 -35.34 27.43 9.21
C ASP A 487 -36.43 28.19 9.99
N ASP A 488 -36.23 29.50 10.18
CA ASP A 488 -37.13 30.37 10.97
C ASP A 488 -38.57 30.44 10.41
N ASP A 489 -38.79 30.02 9.16
CA ASP A 489 -40.11 29.96 8.50
C ASP A 489 -40.86 28.63 8.76
N GLY A 490 -40.28 27.73 9.55
CA GLY A 490 -40.83 26.42 9.85
C GLY A 490 -40.58 25.36 8.77
N SER A 491 -39.77 25.66 7.75
CA SER A 491 -39.28 24.66 6.81
C SER A 491 -38.05 23.93 7.34
N THR A 492 -37.87 22.69 6.92
CA THR A 492 -36.74 21.84 7.29
C THR A 492 -35.89 21.58 6.05
N THR A 493 -34.60 21.96 6.10
CA THR A 493 -33.61 21.63 5.07
C THR A 493 -32.58 20.64 5.60
N TYR A 494 -32.15 19.70 4.78
CA TYR A 494 -31.10 18.74 5.13
C TYR A 494 -29.80 19.15 4.44
N LYS A 495 -28.71 19.28 5.19
CA LYS A 495 -27.38 19.54 4.62
C LYS A 495 -26.39 18.49 5.12
N ASP A 496 -25.48 18.09 4.25
CA ASP A 496 -24.35 17.26 4.65
C ASP A 496 -23.58 17.99 5.76
N SER A 497 -23.35 17.31 6.89
CA SER A 497 -22.62 17.84 8.02
C SER A 497 -21.16 18.04 7.63
N GLU A 498 -20.69 19.28 7.67
CA GLU A 498 -19.26 19.58 7.57
C GLU A 498 -18.47 18.99 8.76
N GLY A 499 -19.16 18.58 9.83
CA GLY A 499 -18.58 17.88 10.99
C GLY A 499 -18.27 16.39 10.76
N SER A 500 -18.76 15.75 9.69
CA SER A 500 -18.55 14.32 9.42
C SER A 500 -17.44 14.04 8.39
N LEU A 501 -16.38 14.84 8.38
CA LEU A 501 -15.25 14.67 7.46
C LEU A 501 -14.33 13.54 7.95
N ALA A 502 -14.67 12.31 7.57
CA ALA A 502 -13.94 11.11 7.92
C ALA A 502 -12.77 10.80 6.97
N GLU A 503 -11.74 10.16 7.51
CA GLU A 503 -10.66 9.54 6.77
C GLU A 503 -11.09 8.20 6.15
N ALA A 504 -10.68 7.89 4.91
CA ALA A 504 -10.88 6.55 4.33
C ALA A 504 -10.05 5.53 5.13
N ILE A 505 -8.79 5.87 5.40
CA ILE A 505 -7.94 5.17 6.37
C ILE A 505 -7.63 6.13 7.50
N GLN A 506 -8.21 5.88 8.67
CA GLN A 506 -7.86 6.57 9.91
C GLN A 506 -6.76 5.81 10.64
N ILE A 507 -5.80 6.56 11.19
CA ILE A 507 -4.74 6.06 12.07
C ILE A 507 -4.95 6.74 13.41
N ASP A 508 -5.44 6.01 14.42
CA ASP A 508 -5.82 6.61 15.70
C ASP A 508 -5.12 5.97 16.91
N VAL A 509 -5.13 6.72 18.01
CA VAL A 509 -4.60 6.31 19.31
C VAL A 509 -5.71 5.66 20.12
N ALA A 510 -5.39 4.60 20.86
CA ALA A 510 -6.33 3.94 21.74
C ALA A 510 -6.58 4.77 23.01
N HIS A 511 -7.33 5.87 22.89
CA HIS A 511 -7.55 6.84 23.97
C HIS A 511 -9.03 7.12 24.24
N LYS A 512 -9.30 7.59 25.45
CA LYS A 512 -10.58 8.13 25.88
C LYS A 512 -10.36 9.41 26.68
N ASP A 513 -11.02 10.48 26.26
CA ASP A 513 -11.07 11.72 27.01
C ASP A 513 -12.27 11.74 27.99
N SER A 514 -12.47 12.87 28.68
CA SER A 514 -13.56 13.02 29.66
C SER A 514 -14.96 12.91 29.05
N ASN A 515 -15.10 13.07 27.73
CA ASN A 515 -16.36 13.22 27.02
C ASN A 515 -16.68 12.03 26.11
N SER A 516 -15.67 11.35 25.55
CA SER A 516 -15.85 10.19 24.68
C SER A 516 -14.59 9.34 24.57
N ALA A 517 -14.79 8.04 24.32
CA ALA A 517 -13.72 7.22 23.77
C ALA A 517 -13.51 7.62 22.30
N TRP A 518 -12.25 7.78 21.87
CA TRP A 518 -11.92 8.03 20.46
C TRP A 518 -12.04 6.74 19.64
N THR A 519 -11.88 5.59 20.31
CA THR A 519 -12.28 4.27 19.82
C THR A 519 -13.24 3.60 20.80
N SER A 520 -14.42 3.19 20.33
CA SER A 520 -15.45 2.58 21.20
C SER A 520 -15.33 1.07 21.35
N ALA A 521 -14.43 0.44 20.59
CA ALA A 521 -14.37 -1.03 20.45
C ALA A 521 -13.19 -1.69 21.17
N TYR A 522 -12.23 -0.93 21.70
CA TYR A 522 -10.97 -1.46 22.23
C TYR A 522 -10.61 -0.84 23.58
N LEU A 523 -9.69 -1.48 24.30
CA LEU A 523 -9.10 -0.90 25.50
C LEU A 523 -8.52 0.50 25.17
N THR A 524 -8.60 1.42 26.12
CA THR A 524 -8.05 2.76 25.97
C THR A 524 -6.86 2.90 26.91
N ASP A 525 -5.65 2.64 26.39
CA ASP A 525 -4.38 2.59 27.13
C ASP A 525 -3.32 3.56 26.60
N ASP A 526 -3.74 4.52 25.77
CA ASP A 526 -2.91 5.56 25.15
C ASP A 526 -1.87 5.02 24.16
N THR A 527 -2.03 3.78 23.66
CA THR A 527 -1.14 3.20 22.66
C THR A 527 -1.34 3.86 21.29
N PRO A 528 -0.31 4.47 20.67
CA PRO A 528 -0.40 5.01 19.32
C PRO A 528 -0.06 3.95 18.26
N CYS A 529 -0.44 4.21 17.01
CA CYS A 529 0.08 3.46 15.86
C CYS A 529 1.57 3.72 15.59
N ASN A 530 2.28 2.68 15.13
CA ASN A 530 3.70 2.73 14.76
C ASN A 530 3.97 1.91 13.49
N ASN A 531 4.83 2.42 12.60
CA ASN A 531 5.28 1.72 11.38
C ASN A 531 4.11 1.27 10.48
N ILE A 532 3.41 2.25 9.90
CA ILE A 532 2.25 2.02 9.02
C ILE A 532 2.62 2.44 7.61
N ASN A 533 2.56 1.52 6.66
CA ASN A 533 2.90 1.72 5.26
C ASN A 533 1.64 1.64 4.39
N ILE A 534 1.27 2.75 3.76
CA ILE A 534 0.09 2.87 2.88
C ILE A 534 0.57 3.31 1.50
N HIS A 535 0.63 2.38 0.54
CA HIS A 535 1.23 2.68 -0.76
C HIS A 535 0.57 2.05 -1.97
N ASP A 536 0.73 2.68 -3.13
CA ASP A 536 0.20 2.18 -4.41
C ASP A 536 -1.32 1.94 -4.39
N ASN A 537 -2.07 2.72 -3.60
CA ASN A 537 -3.52 2.65 -3.52
C ASN A 537 -4.21 3.73 -4.35
N THR A 538 -5.49 3.51 -4.63
CA THR A 538 -6.38 4.48 -5.30
C THR A 538 -7.49 4.93 -4.36
N PHE A 539 -7.61 6.24 -4.14
CA PHE A 539 -8.66 6.86 -3.34
C PHE A 539 -9.53 7.74 -4.23
N ILE A 540 -10.85 7.54 -4.18
CA ILE A 540 -11.82 8.21 -5.03
C ILE A 540 -12.93 8.78 -4.16
N ASP A 541 -13.05 10.09 -4.17
CA ASP A 541 -14.17 10.84 -3.59
C ASP A 541 -14.40 10.53 -2.10
N TYR A 542 -13.34 10.64 -1.29
CA TYR A 542 -13.41 10.55 0.18
C TYR A 542 -13.00 11.88 0.84
N PRO A 543 -13.67 12.33 1.93
CA PRO A 543 -13.35 13.63 2.56
C PRO A 543 -11.88 13.80 2.94
N VAL A 544 -11.30 12.77 3.56
CA VAL A 544 -9.86 12.64 3.74
C VAL A 544 -9.41 11.26 3.27
N ALA A 545 -8.35 11.15 2.46
CA ALA A 545 -7.91 9.83 2.01
C ALA A 545 -7.16 9.08 3.12
N VAL A 546 -6.14 9.70 3.72
CA VAL A 546 -5.37 9.10 4.83
C VAL A 546 -5.07 10.15 5.89
N GLY A 547 -5.28 9.81 7.16
CA GLY A 547 -4.84 10.67 8.26
C GLY A 547 -5.42 10.34 9.62
N ASN A 548 -5.49 11.37 10.46
CA ASN A 548 -6.23 11.36 11.73
C ASN A 548 -6.83 12.75 12.02
N HIS A 549 -7.81 12.80 12.91
CA HIS A 549 -8.37 14.02 13.47
C HIS A 549 -8.26 14.11 15.00
N HIS A 550 -7.67 13.12 15.66
CA HIS A 550 -7.25 13.18 17.05
C HIS A 550 -5.72 13.21 17.19
N TYR A 551 -5.23 13.66 18.34
CA TYR A 551 -3.86 13.39 18.79
C TYR A 551 -3.80 13.53 20.31
N LEU A 552 -2.91 12.77 20.93
CA LEU A 552 -2.65 12.82 22.37
C LEU A 552 -1.20 13.24 22.60
N ASP A 553 -1.00 14.31 23.39
CA ASP A 553 0.35 14.83 23.69
C ASP A 553 1.19 13.76 24.40
N GLY A 554 2.40 13.52 23.89
CA GLY A 554 3.28 12.44 24.36
C GLY A 554 3.02 11.05 23.77
N HIS A 555 1.93 10.88 23.01
CA HIS A 555 1.48 9.61 22.42
C HIS A 555 1.21 9.75 20.92
N HIS A 556 2.16 10.34 20.20
CA HIS A 556 2.05 10.53 18.75
C HIS A 556 2.21 9.21 18.00
N HIS A 557 1.55 9.13 16.85
CA HIS A 557 1.84 8.11 15.85
C HIS A 557 3.26 8.29 15.33
N THR A 558 3.95 7.20 15.03
CA THR A 558 5.34 7.26 14.55
C THR A 558 5.54 6.43 13.30
N ASN A 559 6.44 6.88 12.41
CA ASN A 559 6.84 6.14 11.21
C ASN A 559 5.66 5.80 10.28
N ILE A 560 4.81 6.79 10.01
CA ILE A 560 3.69 6.65 9.06
C ILE A 560 4.17 7.02 7.66
N SER A 561 4.06 6.09 6.72
CA SER A 561 4.49 6.24 5.34
C SER A 561 3.29 6.17 4.41
N VAL A 562 2.97 7.28 3.73
CA VAL A 562 1.89 7.36 2.73
C VAL A 562 2.52 7.67 1.38
N THR A 563 2.68 6.65 0.53
CA THR A 563 3.52 6.78 -0.67
C THR A 563 2.90 6.26 -1.97
N ASN A 564 3.21 6.90 -3.10
CA ASN A 564 2.79 6.45 -4.44
C ASN A 564 1.28 6.21 -4.62
N ASN A 565 0.42 6.85 -3.81
CA ASN A 565 -1.02 6.71 -3.93
C ASN A 565 -1.59 7.68 -4.98
N THR A 566 -2.70 7.28 -5.62
CA THR A 566 -3.52 8.14 -6.47
C THR A 566 -4.77 8.57 -5.71
N ILE A 567 -4.90 9.86 -5.43
CA ILE A 567 -5.95 10.43 -4.56
C ILE A 567 -6.73 11.49 -5.36
N THR A 568 -7.99 11.20 -5.68
CA THR A 568 -8.84 12.07 -6.50
C THR A 568 -10.13 12.40 -5.79
N GLY A 569 -10.52 13.68 -5.79
CA GLY A 569 -11.80 14.16 -5.27
C GLY A 569 -12.72 14.78 -6.33
N TYR A 570 -13.99 14.93 -5.98
CA TYR A 570 -15.02 15.43 -6.90
C TYR A 570 -15.12 16.96 -6.92
N LYS A 571 -14.75 17.66 -5.83
CA LYS A 571 -14.54 19.13 -5.73
C LYS A 571 -14.14 19.54 -4.30
N SER A 572 -12.90 19.98 -4.12
CA SER A 572 -12.39 20.58 -2.86
C SER A 572 -12.68 19.78 -1.59
N MET A 573 -12.54 18.45 -1.63
CA MET A 573 -12.64 17.59 -0.44
C MET A 573 -11.62 18.00 0.63
N ASN A 574 -11.82 17.71 1.92
CA ASN A 574 -11.03 18.32 3.00
C ASN A 574 -9.50 18.23 2.80
N SER A 575 -8.92 17.02 2.90
CA SER A 575 -7.46 16.84 2.81
C SER A 575 -7.10 15.55 2.08
N GLY A 576 -6.14 15.58 1.15
CA GLY A 576 -5.66 14.33 0.56
C GLY A 576 -4.98 13.48 1.62
N ILE A 577 -3.92 14.03 2.22
CA ILE A 577 -3.18 13.38 3.31
C ILE A 577 -3.10 14.34 4.50
N LYS A 578 -3.43 13.84 5.69
CA LYS A 578 -3.42 14.60 6.95
C LYS A 578 -2.58 13.87 8.00
N LEU A 579 -1.30 14.24 8.08
CA LEU A 579 -0.36 13.79 9.11
C LEU A 579 -0.56 14.64 10.37
N PHE A 580 -1.59 14.32 11.16
CA PHE A 580 -1.89 15.00 12.42
C PHE A 580 -1.45 14.12 13.59
N GLY A 581 -0.56 14.63 14.45
CA GLY A 581 0.01 13.80 15.52
C GLY A 581 0.93 12.68 15.01
N CYS A 582 1.59 12.85 13.86
CA CYS A 582 2.39 11.81 13.19
C CYS A 582 3.86 12.21 13.09
N ASP A 583 4.68 11.70 14.01
CA ASP A 583 6.11 11.95 14.06
C ASP A 583 6.90 11.06 13.09
N ASN A 584 8.03 11.56 12.61
CA ASN A 584 8.94 10.87 11.68
C ASN A 584 8.23 10.26 10.45
N SER A 585 7.18 10.94 9.99
CA SER A 585 6.24 10.41 9.00
C SER A 585 6.45 11.05 7.62
N VAL A 586 6.15 10.29 6.57
CA VAL A 586 6.47 10.63 5.18
C VAL A 586 5.21 10.60 4.32
N ALA A 587 5.02 11.66 3.53
CA ALA A 587 4.11 11.68 2.39
C ALA A 587 4.95 11.84 1.11
N SER A 588 5.09 10.79 0.31
CA SER A 588 6.01 10.78 -0.83
C SER A 588 5.43 10.22 -2.13
N GLY A 589 5.67 10.90 -3.26
CA GLY A 589 5.33 10.36 -4.58
C GLY A 589 3.83 10.23 -4.87
N ASN A 590 2.95 10.80 -4.04
CA ASN A 590 1.51 10.70 -4.24
C ASN A 590 1.03 11.66 -5.33
N THR A 591 -0.01 11.27 -6.07
CA THR A 591 -0.74 12.13 -7.01
C THR A 591 -2.08 12.53 -6.39
N ILE A 592 -2.28 13.82 -6.11
CA ILE A 592 -3.42 14.34 -5.35
C ILE A 592 -4.14 15.42 -6.16
N THR A 593 -5.44 15.26 -6.41
CA THR A 593 -6.23 16.21 -7.22
C THR A 593 -7.60 16.53 -6.62
N ASN A 594 -8.01 17.81 -6.69
CA ASN A 594 -9.33 18.32 -6.25
C ASN A 594 -9.60 18.26 -4.72
N TYR A 595 -8.60 18.59 -3.90
CA TYR A 595 -8.74 18.69 -2.44
C TYR A 595 -8.53 20.13 -1.94
N SER A 596 -9.15 20.53 -0.85
CA SER A 596 -8.87 21.81 -0.18
C SER A 596 -7.42 21.86 0.29
N THR A 597 -6.89 20.80 0.91
CA THR A 597 -5.46 20.68 1.19
C THR A 597 -4.89 19.42 0.54
N GLY A 598 -3.81 19.54 -0.23
CA GLY A 598 -3.12 18.37 -0.79
C GLY A 598 -2.51 17.50 0.33
N VAL A 599 -1.53 18.07 1.04
CA VAL A 599 -0.90 17.43 2.21
C VAL A 599 -0.83 18.40 3.38
N LYS A 600 -1.29 17.96 4.55
CA LYS A 600 -1.19 18.71 5.81
C LYS A 600 -0.33 17.93 6.81
N ALA A 601 0.68 18.58 7.37
CA ALA A 601 1.38 18.13 8.56
C ALA A 601 1.04 19.06 9.73
N SER A 602 0.54 18.51 10.83
CA SER A 602 0.21 19.27 12.03
C SER A 602 0.46 18.51 13.32
N ALA A 603 0.81 19.22 14.41
CA ALA A 603 1.15 18.61 15.69
C ALA A 603 2.14 17.44 15.53
N SER A 604 3.16 17.60 14.69
CA SER A 604 4.07 16.52 14.27
C SER A 604 5.52 16.98 14.25
N THR A 605 6.48 16.12 14.54
CA THR A 605 7.91 16.38 14.38
C THR A 605 8.57 15.44 13.37
N GLY A 606 9.57 15.92 12.63
CA GLY A 606 10.37 15.07 11.74
C GLY A 606 9.66 14.63 10.46
N PHE A 607 8.61 15.34 10.03
CA PHE A 607 7.84 14.99 8.84
C PHE A 607 8.61 15.23 7.52
N SER A 608 8.35 14.43 6.49
CA SER A 608 8.85 14.66 5.14
C SER A 608 7.73 14.62 4.09
N ILE A 609 7.56 15.73 3.37
CA ILE A 609 6.59 15.84 2.28
C ILE A 609 7.38 16.02 0.99
N THR A 610 7.55 14.95 0.22
CA THR A 610 8.50 14.94 -0.90
C THR A 610 7.96 14.34 -2.20
N GLY A 611 8.31 14.93 -3.34
CA GLY A 611 8.01 14.33 -4.65
C GLY A 611 6.52 14.15 -4.98
N ASN A 612 5.59 14.79 -4.25
CA ASN A 612 4.16 14.67 -4.53
C ASN A 612 3.76 15.53 -5.73
N ASN A 613 2.77 15.06 -6.49
CA ASN A 613 2.13 15.79 -7.58
C ASN A 613 0.73 16.24 -7.15
N ILE A 614 0.58 17.53 -6.82
CA ILE A 614 -0.63 18.10 -6.24
C ILE A 614 -1.24 19.09 -7.24
N SER A 615 -2.49 18.86 -7.66
CA SER A 615 -3.17 19.74 -8.62
C SER A 615 -4.60 20.08 -8.21
N LYS A 616 -5.10 21.24 -8.68
CA LYS A 616 -6.50 21.67 -8.47
C LYS A 616 -6.91 21.71 -6.99
N ALA A 617 -5.95 21.94 -6.10
CA ALA A 617 -6.18 22.06 -4.68
C ALA A 617 -6.40 23.51 -4.24
N THR A 618 -7.01 23.76 -3.09
CA THR A 618 -7.02 25.13 -2.53
C THR A 618 -5.63 25.50 -2.04
N TYR A 619 -5.05 24.64 -1.21
CA TYR A 619 -3.70 24.72 -0.67
C TYR A 619 -2.91 23.48 -1.08
N GLY A 620 -1.68 23.68 -1.56
CA GLY A 620 -0.82 22.56 -1.92
C GLY A 620 -0.34 21.78 -0.70
N VAL A 621 0.52 22.41 0.10
CA VAL A 621 1.09 21.83 1.32
C VAL A 621 0.96 22.80 2.49
N ILE A 622 0.58 22.29 3.66
CA ILE A 622 0.49 23.05 4.91
C ILE A 622 1.33 22.38 6.00
N GLY A 623 2.21 23.16 6.65
CA GLY A 623 2.83 22.83 7.93
C GLY A 623 2.38 23.81 9.01
N THR A 624 1.77 23.30 10.09
CA THR A 624 1.33 24.10 11.24
C THR A 624 1.49 23.35 12.55
N ASP A 625 1.96 24.00 13.59
CA ASP A 625 2.30 23.37 14.87
C ASP A 625 3.16 22.10 14.68
N ALA A 626 4.07 22.15 13.70
CA ALA A 626 4.87 21.01 13.28
C ALA A 626 6.33 21.39 13.13
N SER A 627 7.24 20.56 13.62
CA SER A 627 8.67 20.90 13.75
C SER A 627 9.59 19.93 13.02
N ASN A 628 10.83 20.34 12.79
CA ASN A 628 11.88 19.53 12.16
C ASN A 628 11.51 18.90 10.80
N GLY A 629 10.56 19.51 10.08
CA GLY A 629 10.05 18.95 8.83
C GLY A 629 10.86 19.29 7.58
N THR A 630 10.54 18.63 6.47
CA THR A 630 11.04 18.94 5.12
C THR A 630 9.90 18.96 4.11
N ILE A 631 9.95 19.89 3.16
CA ILE A 631 8.99 20.01 2.04
C ILE A 631 9.78 20.15 0.75
N THR A 632 10.01 19.04 0.04
CA THR A 632 11.00 18.99 -1.05
C THR A 632 10.47 18.40 -2.34
N SER A 633 10.95 18.89 -3.49
CA SER A 633 10.70 18.26 -4.80
C SER A 633 9.23 18.05 -5.19
N ASN A 634 8.27 18.72 -4.55
CA ASN A 634 6.86 18.58 -4.89
C ASN A 634 6.53 19.38 -6.16
N THR A 635 5.67 18.83 -7.01
CA THR A 635 5.05 19.55 -8.14
C THR A 635 3.65 19.97 -7.72
N ILE A 636 3.39 21.28 -7.68
CA ILE A 636 2.13 21.84 -7.17
C ILE A 636 1.56 22.80 -8.22
N SER A 637 0.33 22.57 -8.68
CA SER A 637 -0.26 23.40 -9.74
C SER A 637 -1.76 23.66 -9.66
N GLU A 638 -2.21 24.70 -10.37
CA GLU A 638 -3.64 25.00 -10.55
C GLU A 638 -4.39 25.23 -9.24
N LEU A 639 -3.79 26.01 -8.33
CA LEU A 639 -4.33 26.18 -6.98
C LEU A 639 -5.31 27.33 -6.91
N THR A 640 -6.41 27.13 -6.18
CA THR A 640 -7.36 28.23 -5.92
C THR A 640 -6.86 29.20 -4.84
N ASN A 641 -5.77 28.87 -4.12
CA ASN A 641 -5.14 29.73 -3.13
C ASN A 641 -3.59 29.67 -3.13
N GLN A 642 -2.93 29.01 -2.16
CA GLN A 642 -1.47 29.07 -1.93
C GLN A 642 -0.75 27.75 -2.26
N GLY A 643 0.52 27.81 -2.68
CA GLY A 643 1.38 26.63 -2.88
C GLY A 643 1.77 25.93 -1.59
N VAL A 644 2.73 26.50 -0.86
CA VAL A 644 3.24 25.98 0.41
C VAL A 644 3.00 26.99 1.52
N ILE A 645 2.45 26.55 2.65
CA ILE A 645 2.19 27.38 3.82
C ILE A 645 2.89 26.81 5.04
N VAL A 646 3.66 27.65 5.74
CA VAL A 646 4.29 27.31 7.02
C VAL A 646 3.95 28.40 8.04
N TYR A 647 3.20 28.06 9.07
CA TYR A 647 2.70 29.04 10.05
C TYR A 647 2.56 28.46 11.46
N GLY A 648 2.55 29.32 12.49
CA GLY A 648 2.43 28.91 13.90
C GLY A 648 3.77 29.00 14.66
N SER A 649 3.73 29.36 15.95
CA SER A 649 4.93 29.65 16.76
C SER A 649 5.78 28.43 17.09
N GLY A 650 5.22 27.21 17.03
CA GLY A 650 5.94 25.94 17.17
C GLY A 650 6.46 25.39 15.84
N THR A 651 6.15 26.05 14.71
CA THR A 651 6.38 25.46 13.39
C THR A 651 7.80 25.72 12.90
N SER A 652 8.52 24.64 12.55
CA SER A 652 9.85 24.72 11.97
C SER A 652 10.04 23.72 10.82
N VAL A 653 10.50 24.23 9.68
CA VAL A 653 10.84 23.43 8.50
C VAL A 653 12.32 23.63 8.18
N SER A 654 13.09 22.55 8.18
CA SER A 654 14.52 22.61 7.92
C SER A 654 14.81 22.97 6.46
N ASP A 655 14.03 22.43 5.53
CA ASP A 655 14.22 22.68 4.11
C ASP A 655 12.90 22.72 3.33
N ILE A 656 12.70 23.81 2.59
CA ILE A 656 11.66 23.98 1.57
C ILE A 656 12.40 24.13 0.24
N SER A 657 12.66 23.02 -0.46
CA SER A 657 13.54 23.05 -1.63
C SER A 657 13.11 22.23 -2.84
N GLY A 658 13.53 22.66 -4.03
CA GLY A 658 13.27 21.94 -5.27
C GLY A 658 11.80 21.86 -5.69
N ASN A 659 10.88 22.52 -4.97
CA ASN A 659 9.46 22.47 -5.31
C ASN A 659 9.19 23.26 -6.60
N ASN A 660 8.30 22.73 -7.44
CA ASN A 660 7.86 23.31 -8.69
C ASN A 660 6.40 23.75 -8.57
N ILE A 661 6.18 25.04 -8.32
CA ILE A 661 4.87 25.61 -8.00
C ILE A 661 4.40 26.47 -9.18
N LYS A 662 3.21 26.19 -9.72
CA LYS A 662 2.66 26.89 -10.90
C LYS A 662 1.21 27.28 -10.72
N ASN A 663 0.79 28.42 -11.28
CA ASN A 663 -0.62 28.80 -11.37
C ASN A 663 -1.34 28.81 -10.01
N SER A 664 -0.75 29.48 -9.01
CA SER A 664 -1.40 29.69 -7.70
C SER A 664 -2.17 31.01 -7.71
N ASN A 665 -3.45 30.98 -7.31
CA ASN A 665 -4.28 32.19 -7.28
C ASN A 665 -3.83 33.23 -6.25
N LEU A 666 -3.00 32.88 -5.26
CA LEU A 666 -2.30 33.85 -4.41
C LEU A 666 -0.77 33.70 -4.52
N ASN A 667 -0.09 33.21 -3.49
CA ASN A 667 1.37 33.12 -3.44
C ASN A 667 1.88 31.69 -3.67
N GLY A 668 3.15 31.59 -4.07
CA GLY A 668 3.82 30.29 -4.19
C GLY A 668 4.18 29.71 -2.83
N ILE A 669 4.97 30.42 -2.03
CA ILE A 669 5.40 29.98 -0.69
C ILE A 669 5.14 31.10 0.34
N ILE A 670 4.53 30.76 1.47
CA ILE A 670 4.35 31.66 2.62
C ILE A 670 4.91 31.10 3.92
N ILE A 671 5.63 31.94 4.67
CA ILE A 671 6.12 31.67 6.03
C ILE A 671 5.70 32.83 6.95
N HIS A 672 4.92 32.55 8.01
CA HIS A 672 4.41 33.59 8.91
C HIS A 672 4.07 33.10 10.32
N ALA A 673 3.49 33.99 11.15
CA ALA A 673 3.01 33.68 12.50
C ALA A 673 4.06 32.95 13.37
N SER A 674 5.26 33.53 13.46
CA SER A 674 6.41 33.02 14.22
C SER A 674 7.01 31.70 13.74
N ALA A 675 6.49 31.12 12.65
CA ALA A 675 7.08 29.94 12.05
C ALA A 675 8.46 30.23 11.44
N SER A 676 9.27 29.18 11.33
CA SER A 676 10.64 29.28 10.85
C SER A 676 10.94 28.31 9.72
N ALA A 677 11.74 28.76 8.75
CA ALA A 677 12.36 27.90 7.76
C ALA A 677 13.88 28.12 7.75
N THR A 678 14.68 27.05 7.84
CA THR A 678 16.14 27.22 7.72
C THR A 678 16.50 27.52 6.26
N ASN A 679 16.00 26.73 5.33
CA ASN A 679 16.29 26.85 3.91
C ASN A 679 14.99 26.96 3.09
N VAL A 680 14.94 27.96 2.21
CA VAL A 680 13.95 28.09 1.12
C VAL A 680 14.75 28.19 -0.17
N THR A 681 15.05 27.05 -0.79
CA THR A 681 16.09 26.98 -1.83
C THR A 681 15.73 26.24 -3.10
N ASN A 682 16.25 26.70 -4.25
CA ASN A 682 16.08 26.02 -5.54
C ASN A 682 14.62 25.75 -5.95
N ASN A 683 13.63 26.46 -5.40
CA ASN A 683 12.24 26.32 -5.83
C ASN A 683 12.02 27.03 -7.17
N THR A 684 11.19 26.46 -8.02
CA THR A 684 10.73 27.06 -9.27
C THR A 684 9.28 27.47 -9.11
N ILE A 685 9.00 28.77 -9.16
CA ILE A 685 7.68 29.34 -8.89
C ILE A 685 7.25 30.18 -10.08
N ASN A 686 6.12 29.86 -10.70
CA ASN A 686 5.68 30.51 -11.93
C ASN A 686 4.19 30.86 -11.91
N ASN A 687 3.84 32.06 -12.37
CA ASN A 687 2.45 32.48 -12.59
C ASN A 687 1.57 32.43 -11.33
N CYS A 688 2.07 32.96 -10.21
CA CYS A 688 1.27 33.19 -9.01
C CYS A 688 0.59 34.57 -9.09
N SER A 689 -0.70 34.71 -8.83
CA SER A 689 -1.40 36.01 -8.98
C SER A 689 -0.95 37.07 -7.96
N SER A 690 -0.39 36.65 -6.81
CA SER A 690 0.24 37.52 -5.81
C SER A 690 1.78 37.41 -5.88
N CYS A 691 2.44 36.94 -4.83
CA CYS A 691 3.90 36.90 -4.74
C CYS A 691 4.47 35.50 -4.99
N GLY A 692 5.71 35.42 -5.47
CA GLY A 692 6.39 34.12 -5.57
C GLY A 692 6.66 33.54 -4.17
N ILE A 693 7.41 34.28 -3.36
CA ILE A 693 7.70 33.93 -1.96
C ILE A 693 7.33 35.12 -1.07
N GLN A 694 6.61 34.86 0.01
CA GLN A 694 6.23 35.88 0.98
C GLN A 694 6.58 35.43 2.41
N VAL A 695 7.33 36.25 3.14
CA VAL A 695 7.66 36.04 4.56
C VAL A 695 7.09 37.20 5.34
N TYR A 696 6.21 36.95 6.31
CA TYR A 696 5.53 38.05 6.99
C TYR A 696 5.15 37.81 8.44
N GLY A 697 4.63 38.86 9.09
CA GLY A 697 4.36 38.82 10.52
C GLY A 697 5.67 38.60 11.26
N SER A 698 5.75 37.63 12.16
CA SER A 698 6.99 37.23 12.85
C SER A 698 7.72 36.04 12.19
N GLY A 699 7.42 35.71 10.93
CA GLY A 699 8.05 34.61 10.21
C GLY A 699 9.56 34.77 10.04
N LYS A 700 10.32 33.67 10.13
CA LYS A 700 11.78 33.65 10.11
C LYS A 700 12.32 32.76 8.99
N VAL A 701 13.29 33.26 8.22
CA VAL A 701 13.98 32.46 7.20
C VAL A 701 15.49 32.70 7.24
N ASN A 702 16.30 31.65 7.43
CA ASN A 702 17.76 31.84 7.41
C ASN A 702 18.25 32.07 5.96
N ASN A 703 17.87 31.18 5.04
CA ASN A 703 18.41 31.15 3.68
C ASN A 703 17.30 31.11 2.63
N LEU A 704 17.02 32.23 1.97
CA LEU A 704 16.18 32.31 0.78
C LEU A 704 17.09 32.39 -0.47
N ILE A 705 17.44 31.23 -1.03
CA ILE A 705 18.58 31.09 -1.95
C ILE A 705 18.25 30.36 -3.25
N LYS A 706 18.75 30.84 -4.40
CA LYS A 706 18.68 30.15 -5.71
C LYS A 706 17.26 29.80 -6.21
N ASN A 707 16.21 30.46 -5.72
CA ASN A 707 14.86 30.26 -6.24
C ASN A 707 14.72 30.94 -7.61
N THR A 708 13.98 30.29 -8.52
CA THR A 708 13.58 30.84 -9.82
C THR A 708 12.11 31.24 -9.75
N ILE A 709 11.83 32.53 -9.86
CA ILE A 709 10.49 33.10 -9.69
C ILE A 709 10.11 33.88 -10.95
N THR A 710 9.01 33.52 -11.59
CA THR A 710 8.59 34.10 -12.87
C THR A 710 7.12 34.48 -12.92
N THR A 711 6.81 35.60 -13.56
CA THR A 711 5.44 35.97 -13.97
C THR A 711 4.45 36.11 -12.81
N CYS A 712 4.90 36.56 -11.63
CA CYS A 712 3.98 36.80 -10.50
C CYS A 712 3.19 38.11 -10.67
N GLY A 713 1.90 38.11 -10.31
CA GLY A 713 1.00 39.27 -10.44
C GLY A 713 1.33 40.42 -9.46
N GLN A 714 2.12 40.14 -8.42
CA GLN A 714 2.74 41.12 -7.55
C GLN A 714 4.26 40.94 -7.51
N ASN A 715 4.85 40.67 -6.34
CA ASN A 715 6.29 40.72 -6.16
C ASN A 715 6.94 39.35 -6.39
N GLY A 716 8.22 39.31 -6.75
CA GLY A 716 8.97 38.05 -6.73
C GLY A 716 9.13 37.54 -5.30
N VAL A 717 9.78 38.35 -4.46
CA VAL A 717 9.94 38.10 -3.03
C VAL A 717 9.39 39.29 -2.23
N GLN A 718 8.53 39.03 -1.25
CA GLN A 718 8.01 40.04 -0.33
C GLN A 718 8.32 39.67 1.12
N ILE A 719 8.91 40.60 1.86
CA ILE A 719 9.24 40.44 3.28
C ILE A 719 8.63 41.63 4.04
N TYR A 720 7.68 41.41 4.95
CA TYR A 720 6.99 42.52 5.64
C TYR A 720 6.49 42.18 7.05
N GLY A 721 6.15 43.19 7.84
CA GLY A 721 5.84 43.00 9.27
C GLY A 721 7.14 42.78 10.06
N SER A 722 7.08 42.11 11.20
CA SER A 722 8.27 41.80 12.00
C SER A 722 9.12 40.62 11.47
N ALA A 723 9.07 40.34 10.15
CA ALA A 723 9.68 39.17 9.55
C ALA A 723 11.20 39.30 9.53
N ASP A 724 11.91 38.20 9.72
CA ASP A 724 13.38 38.19 9.77
C ASP A 724 13.95 37.19 8.75
N VAL A 725 14.61 37.72 7.72
CA VAL A 725 15.30 36.94 6.70
C VAL A 725 16.79 37.23 6.74
N THR A 726 17.62 36.22 6.99
CA THR A 726 19.07 36.43 7.11
C THR A 726 19.71 36.64 5.73
N ASN A 727 19.46 35.75 4.76
CA ASN A 727 20.08 35.79 3.44
C ASN A 727 19.06 35.69 2.32
N VAL A 728 18.97 36.73 1.48
CA VAL A 728 18.26 36.71 0.19
C VAL A 728 19.30 36.68 -0.92
N LYS A 729 19.66 35.48 -1.40
CA LYS A 729 20.86 35.28 -2.22
C LYS A 729 20.62 34.51 -3.52
N SER A 730 21.22 34.97 -4.61
CA SER A 730 21.29 34.21 -5.88
C SER A 730 19.93 33.80 -6.48
N ASN A 731 18.83 34.47 -6.10
CA ASN A 731 17.52 34.20 -6.68
C ASN A 731 17.43 34.81 -8.09
N LYS A 732 16.72 34.13 -8.99
CA LYS A 732 16.41 34.58 -10.35
C LYS A 732 14.94 34.98 -10.41
N ILE A 733 14.66 36.27 -10.53
CA ILE A 733 13.31 36.83 -10.49
C ILE A 733 13.03 37.54 -11.81
N THR A 734 12.00 37.12 -12.56
CA THR A 734 11.73 37.66 -13.90
C THR A 734 10.24 37.94 -14.13
N SER A 735 9.92 39.04 -14.82
CA SER A 735 8.57 39.35 -15.31
C SER A 735 7.46 39.48 -14.25
N CYS A 736 7.79 39.80 -13.00
CA CYS A 736 6.79 40.07 -11.97
C CYS A 736 6.14 41.47 -12.18
N ASN A 737 4.82 41.56 -12.01
CA ASN A 737 4.03 42.80 -12.19
C ASN A 737 4.27 43.86 -11.09
N GLY A 738 4.80 43.43 -9.96
CA GLY A 738 5.26 44.26 -8.85
C GLY A 738 6.76 44.47 -8.86
N ASN A 739 7.37 44.33 -7.69
CA ASN A 739 8.80 44.47 -7.49
C ASN A 739 9.51 43.12 -7.66
N GLY A 740 10.82 43.15 -7.93
CA GLY A 740 11.62 41.93 -7.82
C GLY A 740 11.67 41.45 -6.37
N ILE A 741 12.25 42.27 -5.49
CA ILE A 741 12.32 42.05 -4.05
C ILE A 741 11.78 43.29 -3.33
N ILE A 742 10.90 43.11 -2.34
CA ILE A 742 10.41 44.18 -1.45
C ILE A 742 10.60 43.81 0.03
N VAL A 743 11.08 44.77 0.83
CA VAL A 743 11.20 44.66 2.30
C VAL A 743 10.46 45.85 2.93
N ASP A 744 9.49 45.57 3.80
CA ASP A 744 8.55 46.57 4.33
C ASP A 744 8.22 46.39 5.83
N THR A 745 7.55 47.37 6.45
CA THR A 745 6.85 47.30 7.74
C THR A 745 7.67 46.65 8.86
N SER A 746 8.83 47.21 9.19
CA SER A 746 9.74 46.70 10.25
C SER A 746 10.47 45.39 9.96
N ALA A 747 10.33 44.82 8.75
CA ALA A 747 10.98 43.56 8.43
C ALA A 747 12.49 43.72 8.24
N THR A 748 13.22 42.63 8.47
CA THR A 748 14.65 42.55 8.25
C THR A 748 14.97 41.60 7.10
N ALA A 749 15.78 42.08 6.16
CA ALA A 749 16.51 41.23 5.23
C ALA A 749 18.01 41.55 5.37
N LYS A 750 18.73 40.81 6.22
CA LYS A 750 20.10 41.20 6.62
C LYS A 750 21.02 41.37 5.42
N THR A 751 20.99 40.43 4.47
CA THR A 751 21.69 40.59 3.18
C THR A 751 20.80 40.31 1.98
N ILE A 752 20.96 41.11 0.91
CA ILE A 752 20.35 40.89 -0.40
C ILE A 752 21.49 40.86 -1.42
N ASN A 753 21.95 39.68 -1.83
CA ASN A 753 23.14 39.58 -2.65
C ASN A 753 23.06 38.63 -3.85
N SER A 754 23.80 38.94 -4.91
CA SER A 754 23.94 38.09 -6.10
C SER A 754 22.63 37.71 -6.80
N ASN A 755 21.51 38.39 -6.53
CA ASN A 755 20.23 38.10 -7.16
C ASN A 755 20.23 38.62 -8.61
N THR A 756 19.55 37.90 -9.50
CA THR A 756 19.30 38.32 -10.88
C THR A 756 17.82 38.70 -11.01
N ILE A 757 17.56 39.99 -11.24
CA ILE A 757 16.20 40.53 -11.32
C ILE A 757 16.01 41.15 -12.71
N ASN A 758 14.99 40.73 -13.45
CA ASN A 758 14.78 41.13 -14.83
C ASN A 758 13.31 41.43 -15.14
N THR A 759 13.01 42.48 -15.90
CA THR A 759 11.67 42.71 -16.47
C THR A 759 10.55 42.87 -15.43
N CYS A 760 10.85 43.26 -14.19
CA CYS A 760 9.82 43.57 -13.20
C CYS A 760 9.22 44.98 -13.43
N ASN A 761 7.90 45.11 -13.26
CA ASN A 761 7.16 46.32 -13.65
C ASN A 761 7.26 47.49 -12.65
N LYS A 762 7.73 47.29 -11.42
CA LYS A 762 7.98 48.35 -10.44
C LYS A 762 9.48 48.53 -10.21
N TYR A 763 9.97 48.22 -9.01
CA TYR A 763 11.37 48.35 -8.63
C TYR A 763 12.09 47.00 -8.70
N GLY A 764 13.40 47.00 -8.92
CA GLY A 764 14.20 45.77 -8.81
C GLY A 764 14.27 45.31 -7.36
N ILE A 765 14.80 46.17 -6.48
CA ILE A 765 14.78 46.00 -5.03
C ILE A 765 14.14 47.25 -4.40
N TYR A 766 13.17 47.07 -3.51
CA TYR A 766 12.51 48.15 -2.79
C TYR A 766 12.54 47.93 -1.27
N VAL A 767 13.02 48.91 -0.52
CA VAL A 767 13.06 48.88 0.95
C VAL A 767 12.31 50.09 1.49
N LEU A 768 11.33 49.90 2.37
CA LEU A 768 10.50 50.96 2.94
C LEU A 768 10.99 51.45 4.31
N GLU A 769 10.35 52.52 4.82
CA GLU A 769 10.79 53.40 5.92
C GLU A 769 11.10 52.72 7.25
N LYS A 770 10.52 51.56 7.52
CA LYS A 770 10.75 50.82 8.77
C LYS A 770 11.58 49.55 8.58
N ALA A 771 11.76 49.10 7.35
CA ALA A 771 12.52 47.89 7.06
C ALA A 771 14.02 48.07 7.31
N SER A 772 14.74 46.96 7.52
CA SER A 772 16.18 46.92 7.78
C SER A 772 16.91 46.03 6.77
N VAL A 773 17.93 46.57 6.11
CA VAL A 773 18.83 45.82 5.23
C VAL A 773 20.27 46.27 5.47
N LYS A 774 21.17 45.35 5.84
CA LYS A 774 22.57 45.71 6.13
C LYS A 774 23.40 45.86 4.85
N THR A 775 23.22 44.96 3.88
CA THR A 775 24.06 44.93 2.67
C THR A 775 23.28 44.49 1.44
N MET A 776 23.44 45.26 0.36
CA MET A 776 22.98 44.91 -0.98
C MET A 776 24.18 44.82 -1.92
N SER A 777 24.56 43.62 -2.35
CA SER A 777 25.79 43.43 -3.12
C SER A 777 25.67 42.48 -4.30
N SER A 778 26.43 42.74 -5.36
CA SER A 778 26.55 41.85 -6.53
C SER A 778 25.24 41.51 -7.24
N ASN A 779 24.15 42.24 -7.00
CA ASN A 779 22.87 41.99 -7.67
C ASN A 779 22.95 42.45 -9.13
N THR A 780 22.38 41.66 -10.04
CA THR A 780 22.23 42.00 -11.46
C THR A 780 20.78 42.36 -11.73
N ILE A 781 20.51 43.64 -12.00
CA ILE A 781 19.16 44.19 -12.15
C ILE A 781 19.00 44.76 -13.56
N LYS A 782 18.04 44.24 -14.33
CA LYS A 782 17.86 44.57 -15.74
C LYS A 782 16.39 44.87 -16.08
N ASN A 783 16.19 45.75 -17.06
CA ASN A 783 14.88 46.00 -17.68
C ASN A 783 13.76 46.33 -16.67
N ILE A 784 14.06 47.20 -15.70
CA ILE A 784 13.12 47.58 -14.64
C ILE A 784 12.42 48.87 -15.02
N LYS A 785 11.09 48.92 -14.95
CA LYS A 785 10.31 50.10 -15.38
C LYS A 785 10.51 51.33 -14.48
N LYS A 786 10.74 51.17 -13.17
CA LYS A 786 11.02 52.29 -12.24
C LYS A 786 12.50 52.37 -11.85
N ASN A 787 12.81 52.45 -10.55
CA ASN A 787 14.18 52.45 -10.04
C ASN A 787 14.74 51.03 -9.95
N GLY A 788 16.03 50.87 -10.19
CA GLY A 788 16.70 49.58 -10.00
C GLY A 788 16.71 49.16 -8.53
N ILE A 789 17.26 49.99 -7.66
CA ILE A 789 17.21 49.85 -6.21
C ILE A 789 16.64 51.13 -5.62
N TYR A 790 15.64 50.99 -4.75
CA TYR A 790 15.03 52.10 -4.05
C TYR A 790 14.97 51.83 -2.54
N VAL A 791 15.58 52.71 -1.76
CA VAL A 791 15.51 52.70 -0.30
C VAL A 791 14.77 53.94 0.17
N LYS A 792 13.52 53.77 0.57
CA LYS A 792 12.70 54.79 1.21
C LYS A 792 12.89 54.74 2.72
N ASN A 793 14.13 54.71 3.21
CA ASN A 793 14.45 54.74 4.65
C ASN A 793 15.79 55.47 4.84
N ASP A 794 15.77 56.60 5.54
CA ASP A 794 16.96 57.43 5.77
C ASP A 794 17.75 57.04 7.04
N LYS A 795 17.22 56.13 7.86
CA LYS A 795 17.87 55.61 9.08
C LYS A 795 18.80 54.42 8.82
N ILE A 796 18.68 53.75 7.66
CA ILE A 796 19.48 52.53 7.39
C ILE A 796 20.86 52.89 6.86
N LYS A 797 21.91 52.41 7.54
CA LYS A 797 23.27 52.32 7.00
C LYS A 797 23.37 51.14 6.01
N VAL A 798 22.72 51.24 4.84
CA VAL A 798 22.82 50.20 3.80
C VAL A 798 24.16 50.31 3.09
N THR A 799 24.90 49.20 2.99
CA THR A 799 26.08 49.12 2.11
C THR A 799 25.69 48.61 0.72
N PHE A 800 25.89 49.42 -0.32
CA PHE A 800 25.75 49.00 -1.72
C PHE A 800 27.12 48.69 -2.32
N LYS A 801 27.33 47.45 -2.78
CA LYS A 801 28.64 47.05 -3.34
C LYS A 801 28.49 46.20 -4.59
N SER A 802 29.18 46.59 -5.67
CA SER A 802 29.30 45.76 -6.88
C SER A 802 27.98 45.36 -7.56
N ASN A 803 26.89 46.11 -7.37
CA ASN A 803 25.63 45.85 -8.08
C ASN A 803 25.75 46.26 -9.55
N LYS A 804 25.15 45.49 -10.47
CA LYS A 804 25.12 45.77 -11.91
C LYS A 804 23.70 46.06 -12.37
N LEU A 805 23.46 47.29 -12.80
CA LEU A 805 22.15 47.76 -13.24
C LEU A 805 22.17 48.12 -14.72
N THR A 806 21.18 47.70 -15.48
CA THR A 806 21.06 47.97 -16.93
C THR A 806 19.60 48.22 -17.30
N SER A 807 19.33 49.18 -18.17
CA SER A 807 17.96 49.47 -18.65
C SER A 807 16.95 49.68 -17.50
N VAL A 808 17.29 50.54 -16.54
CA VAL A 808 16.38 50.95 -15.45
C VAL A 808 15.71 52.28 -15.81
N GLY A 809 14.39 52.35 -15.70
CA GLY A 809 13.58 53.44 -16.26
C GLY A 809 13.79 54.81 -15.60
N SER A 810 13.97 54.85 -14.28
CA SER A 810 14.21 56.10 -13.55
C SER A 810 15.66 56.16 -13.02
N THR A 811 15.84 56.00 -11.71
CA THR A 811 17.15 56.06 -11.04
C THR A 811 17.70 54.66 -10.80
N ALA A 812 19.01 54.47 -10.97
CA ALA A 812 19.62 53.17 -10.69
C ALA A 812 19.61 52.84 -9.19
N ILE A 813 20.11 53.74 -8.35
CA ILE A 813 20.00 53.61 -6.88
C ILE A 813 19.46 54.92 -6.30
N LYS A 814 18.26 54.88 -5.73
CA LYS A 814 17.58 56.02 -5.10
C LYS A 814 17.50 55.79 -3.60
N ILE A 815 17.85 56.79 -2.80
CA ILE A 815 17.58 56.84 -1.36
C ILE A 815 16.82 58.13 -1.06
N ASP A 816 15.64 58.01 -0.45
CA ASP A 816 14.83 59.18 -0.07
C ASP A 816 15.36 59.82 1.21
N SER A 817 15.47 61.14 1.20
CA SER A 817 16.13 61.95 2.24
C SER A 817 15.15 62.79 3.08
N LYS A 818 13.87 62.41 3.13
CA LYS A 818 12.79 63.28 3.60
C LYS A 818 12.53 63.26 5.13
N PHE A 819 13.49 62.94 6.02
CA PHE A 819 13.27 63.13 7.47
C PHE A 819 14.47 63.59 8.32
N SER A 820 15.60 64.03 7.73
CA SER A 820 16.75 64.53 8.53
C SER A 820 17.08 66.00 8.30
N LYS A 821 16.53 66.88 9.15
CA LYS A 821 17.14 68.21 9.41
C LYS A 821 18.52 68.09 10.08
N LYS A 822 18.95 66.89 10.49
CA LYS A 822 20.27 66.63 11.08
C LYS A 822 20.86 65.31 10.56
N LYS A 823 22.01 65.42 9.85
CA LYS A 823 22.99 64.37 9.43
C LYS A 823 22.88 63.84 7.99
N LYS A 824 23.56 64.57 7.10
CA LYS A 824 24.52 64.13 6.05
C LYS A 824 24.48 62.63 5.67
N GLN A 825 23.66 62.26 4.67
CA GLN A 825 24.09 61.47 3.50
C GLN A 825 22.92 61.29 2.50
N LYS A 826 22.86 62.16 1.48
CA LYS A 826 22.02 61.94 0.29
C LYS A 826 22.80 61.07 -0.69
N TYR A 827 22.46 59.78 -0.80
CA TYR A 827 23.04 58.89 -1.81
C TYR A 827 22.04 58.70 -2.96
N THR A 828 22.34 59.27 -4.12
CA THR A 828 21.57 59.09 -5.34
C THR A 828 22.55 58.76 -6.46
N PHE A 829 22.43 57.56 -7.03
CA PHE A 829 23.24 57.15 -8.18
C PHE A 829 22.35 57.11 -9.42
N ALA A 830 22.31 58.25 -10.10
CA ALA A 830 21.51 58.49 -11.30
C ALA A 830 22.39 59.10 -12.40
N PRO A 831 23.34 58.35 -12.99
CA PRO A 831 24.15 58.88 -14.07
C PRO A 831 23.25 59.23 -15.26
N LYS A 832 23.35 60.48 -15.72
CA LYS A 832 22.64 61.00 -16.90
C LYS A 832 23.67 61.34 -17.98
N VAL A 833 23.39 60.93 -19.21
CA VAL A 833 24.06 61.44 -20.41
C VAL A 833 23.31 62.71 -20.82
N ILE A 834 24.00 63.86 -20.86
CA ILE A 834 23.37 65.18 -21.00
C ILE A 834 23.38 65.64 -22.47
N SER A 835 24.44 65.36 -23.23
CA SER A 835 24.55 65.73 -24.64
C SER A 835 25.63 64.89 -25.35
N LEU A 836 25.50 64.78 -26.69
CA LEU A 836 26.44 64.17 -27.63
C LEU A 836 26.58 65.10 -28.84
N ASN A 837 27.73 65.76 -29.02
CA ASN A 837 28.00 66.62 -30.18
C ASN A 837 28.79 65.89 -31.28
N LEU A 838 28.50 66.22 -32.54
CA LEU A 838 29.11 65.67 -33.75
C LEU A 838 30.51 66.27 -34.00
N GLY A 839 31.51 65.40 -34.22
CA GLY A 839 32.94 65.73 -34.34
C GLY A 839 33.70 65.44 -33.05
N ALA A 840 34.93 64.88 -33.13
CA ALA A 840 35.80 64.47 -32.00
C ALA A 840 35.05 64.40 -30.64
N GLY A 841 34.19 63.39 -30.50
CA GLY A 841 32.93 63.48 -29.74
C GLY A 841 33.05 63.97 -28.30
N THR A 842 32.27 64.99 -27.95
CA THR A 842 32.09 65.38 -26.55
C THR A 842 30.83 64.75 -25.99
N MET A 843 30.98 63.89 -24.98
CA MET A 843 29.90 63.44 -24.10
C MET A 843 29.96 64.26 -22.83
N VAL A 844 28.83 64.71 -22.28
CA VAL A 844 28.79 65.36 -20.96
C VAL A 844 27.92 64.52 -20.03
N THR A 845 28.44 64.16 -18.86
CA THR A 845 27.72 63.33 -17.88
C THR A 845 27.85 63.92 -16.48
N LYS A 846 26.74 64.04 -15.75
CA LYS A 846 26.71 64.51 -14.35
C LYS A 846 26.44 63.33 -13.41
N ALA A 847 27.33 63.08 -12.46
CA ALA A 847 27.07 62.21 -11.31
C ALA A 847 28.03 62.50 -10.16
N SER A 848 27.51 62.54 -8.93
CA SER A 848 28.32 62.60 -7.70
C SER A 848 28.89 61.21 -7.37
N ASN A 849 30.08 61.16 -6.74
CA ASN A 849 30.71 59.92 -6.24
C ASN A 849 31.12 58.86 -7.29
N LEU A 850 31.29 59.25 -8.56
CA LEU A 850 31.86 58.37 -9.59
C LEU A 850 33.33 58.03 -9.31
N LYS A 851 33.73 56.80 -9.63
CA LYS A 851 35.14 56.35 -9.67
C LYS A 851 35.68 56.21 -11.09
N LYS A 852 34.83 55.74 -12.02
CA LYS A 852 35.22 55.39 -13.37
C LYS A 852 34.03 55.47 -14.32
N ILE A 853 34.27 55.93 -15.56
CA ILE A 853 33.33 55.82 -16.68
C ILE A 853 34.03 55.05 -17.80
N LYS A 854 33.32 54.10 -18.41
CA LYS A 854 33.79 53.30 -19.55
C LYS A 854 32.76 53.33 -20.67
N MET A 855 33.16 53.74 -21.87
CA MET A 855 32.35 53.67 -23.09
C MET A 855 32.93 52.59 -24.01
N LYS A 856 32.08 51.72 -24.57
CA LYS A 856 32.52 50.70 -25.54
C LYS A 856 31.94 51.02 -26.92
N VAL A 857 32.80 51.33 -27.88
CA VAL A 857 32.42 51.63 -29.27
C VAL A 857 33.06 50.58 -30.18
N GLY A 858 32.25 49.73 -30.80
CA GLY A 858 32.72 48.53 -31.50
C GLY A 858 33.54 47.61 -30.58
N LYS A 859 34.76 47.23 -31.02
CA LYS A 859 35.71 46.44 -30.22
C LYS A 859 36.54 47.28 -29.23
N LYS A 860 36.55 48.62 -29.36
CA LYS A 860 37.39 49.51 -28.54
C LYS A 860 36.68 49.94 -27.25
N SER A 861 37.44 50.08 -26.17
CA SER A 861 36.98 50.57 -24.87
C SER A 861 37.70 51.85 -24.49
N TYR A 862 36.96 52.90 -24.21
CA TYR A 862 37.47 54.18 -23.72
C TYR A 862 37.15 54.30 -22.23
N THR A 863 38.16 54.59 -21.40
CA THR A 863 38.01 54.64 -19.93
C THR A 863 38.55 55.95 -19.38
N LYS A 864 37.83 56.57 -18.44
CA LYS A 864 38.32 57.72 -17.64
C LYS A 864 38.10 57.47 -16.14
N SER A 865 39.11 57.80 -15.32
CA SER A 865 39.04 57.85 -13.86
C SER A 865 38.53 59.24 -13.42
N THR A 866 37.68 59.32 -12.39
CA THR A 866 36.78 60.48 -12.22
C THR A 866 37.00 61.31 -10.94
N LYS A 867 37.16 62.65 -11.09
CA LYS A 867 37.03 63.69 -10.04
C LYS A 867 36.22 64.95 -10.48
N ALA A 868 35.81 65.07 -11.75
CA ALA A 868 35.18 66.26 -12.35
C ALA A 868 33.64 66.14 -12.52
N ALA A 869 32.96 67.25 -12.82
CA ALA A 869 31.51 67.29 -13.01
C ALA A 869 31.04 66.89 -14.43
N ASN A 870 31.92 66.96 -15.45
CA ASN A 870 31.66 66.71 -16.88
C ASN A 870 32.81 65.88 -17.51
N TYR A 871 32.53 65.00 -18.50
CA TYR A 871 33.51 64.03 -19.04
C TYR A 871 33.45 63.80 -20.56
N THR A 872 34.33 64.46 -21.31
CA THR A 872 34.50 64.30 -22.77
C THR A 872 35.19 62.97 -23.15
N PHE A 873 34.79 62.26 -24.22
CA PHE A 873 35.48 61.05 -24.71
C PHE A 873 35.84 61.17 -26.20
N TYR A 874 37.12 61.26 -26.52
CA TYR A 874 37.55 61.31 -27.93
C TYR A 874 37.61 59.90 -28.55
N PHE A 875 36.97 59.72 -29.72
CA PHE A 875 37.00 58.49 -30.52
C PHE A 875 37.00 58.81 -32.02
N LYS A 876 37.45 57.85 -32.84
CA LYS A 876 37.50 58.02 -34.31
C LYS A 876 36.09 58.25 -34.89
N LYS A 877 35.99 59.11 -35.91
CA LYS A 877 34.77 59.36 -36.68
C LYS A 877 34.27 58.04 -37.28
N TYR A 878 32.98 57.77 -37.14
CA TYR A 878 32.30 56.65 -37.79
C TYR A 878 31.53 57.15 -39.00
N THR A 879 31.42 56.33 -40.05
CA THR A 879 30.73 56.67 -41.31
C THR A 879 29.23 56.36 -41.27
N LYS A 880 28.75 55.67 -40.22
CA LYS A 880 27.34 55.34 -39.98
C LYS A 880 27.01 55.59 -38.51
N SER A 881 25.75 55.97 -38.24
CA SER A 881 25.24 56.09 -36.88
C SER A 881 25.35 54.74 -36.14
N LEU A 882 25.85 54.79 -34.90
CA LEU A 882 25.97 53.66 -34.01
C LEU A 882 24.84 53.71 -32.98
N LYS A 883 23.89 52.79 -33.10
CA LYS A 883 22.80 52.62 -32.13
C LYS A 883 23.26 51.75 -30.95
N ASN A 884 22.64 51.96 -29.79
CA ASN A 884 22.81 51.14 -28.59
C ASN A 884 24.25 51.06 -28.04
N VAL A 885 25.06 52.10 -28.20
CA VAL A 885 26.44 52.14 -27.69
C VAL A 885 26.42 52.16 -26.15
N PRO A 886 26.99 51.14 -25.45
CA PRO A 886 26.90 51.08 -24.00
C PRO A 886 27.93 51.97 -23.31
N VAL A 887 27.44 52.80 -22.40
CA VAL A 887 28.21 53.62 -21.46
C VAL A 887 28.01 53.06 -20.05
N THR A 888 29.10 52.57 -19.45
CA THR A 888 29.13 52.02 -18.10
C THR A 888 29.67 53.06 -17.12
N PHE A 889 28.83 53.44 -16.16
CA PHE A 889 29.19 54.31 -15.04
C PHE A 889 29.53 53.44 -13.83
N THR A 890 30.65 53.70 -13.16
CA THR A 890 31.09 52.95 -11.97
C THR A 890 31.37 53.91 -10.82
N ASP A 891 30.74 53.68 -9.67
CA ASP A 891 30.98 54.45 -8.45
C ASP A 891 32.18 53.93 -7.64
N LYS A 892 32.53 54.63 -6.54
CA LYS A 892 33.61 54.22 -5.62
C LYS A 892 33.39 52.86 -4.94
N TYR A 893 32.15 52.39 -4.86
CA TYR A 893 31.75 51.11 -4.29
C TYR A 893 31.62 49.98 -5.33
N LYS A 894 32.09 50.24 -6.57
CA LYS A 894 32.06 49.33 -7.72
C LYS A 894 30.65 49.02 -8.24
N ASN A 895 29.60 49.75 -7.83
CA ASN A 895 28.29 49.59 -8.47
C ASN A 895 28.36 50.14 -9.89
N THR A 896 27.76 49.43 -10.84
CA THR A 896 27.79 49.75 -12.26
C THR A 896 26.39 50.01 -12.80
N VAL A 897 26.27 51.05 -13.63
CA VAL A 897 25.05 51.35 -14.39
C VAL A 897 25.41 51.40 -15.85
N VAL A 898 24.70 50.65 -16.68
CA VAL A 898 24.85 50.69 -18.13
C VAL A 898 23.69 51.47 -18.73
N ARG A 899 24.02 52.56 -19.42
CA ARG A 899 23.10 53.32 -20.30
C ARG A 899 23.52 53.08 -21.74
N THR A 900 22.57 53.11 -22.67
CA THR A 900 22.85 53.11 -24.09
C THR A 900 22.74 54.52 -24.65
N VAL A 901 23.56 54.83 -25.64
CA VAL A 901 23.51 56.07 -26.40
C VAL A 901 23.51 55.77 -27.89
N GLU A 902 22.98 56.69 -28.68
CA GLU A 902 23.11 56.70 -30.13
C GLU A 902 24.20 57.72 -30.51
N ILE A 903 25.16 57.31 -31.33
CA ILE A 903 26.21 58.18 -31.86
C ILE A 903 25.91 58.37 -33.33
N ASN A 904 25.38 59.54 -33.70
CA ASN A 904 25.07 59.86 -35.09
C ASN A 904 26.32 60.13 -35.93
#